data_AF-A0A7S2JRV4-F1
#
_entry.id   AF-A0A7S2JRV4-F1
#
_cell.length_a   1.000
_cell.length_b   1.000
_cell.length_c   1.000
_cell.angle_alpha   90.00
_cell.angle_beta   90.00
_cell.angle_gamma   90.00
#
_symmetry.space_group_name_H-M   'P 1'
#
loop_
_entity.id
_entity.type
_entity.pdbx_description
1 polymer ?
#
loop_
_entity_poly.entity_id
_entity_poly.type
_entity_poly.pdbx_seq_one_letter_code
_entity_poly.pdbx_strand_id
1 'polypeptide(L)'
;TDPARRRCTRRCLLQGVPRVFATLLLGGATVCMYVNTGDSLSLASVFLCLLAPAVTISALAWRKRPPSLQARLLGAAAVLSATCAVATLPWIIYDSKDACEIASDARSHSEFEERWRLGIGRTVCMLAIVVPTLACAMVHQFSSWYIRASVCCSCSIWMSNALATTAQWKFACDGHTPIVALLLESGMDLNLLNSMWCLTLVLARLKALQQALDQPLWHVGVAQRLTWIGLLSCVGLAVVLQALGLSLWAAISHAVADVLVVFVGCLVAAAFHKPIAALRWQLKHNSSLPALVDQAKWAQRALQYERAFAMASICTLVVLVTLRALKIRGVTANWMEGLLGVLFAFENADAVANTLCIATLSGAFLPPMPVALSRAATRTFHSNCDRAAASPSTARTRIGSPSQSCSCSRTSESSSDAKSAEIKAVCETCMRNEKVRELAYRSVTLAGLLDFYLLLGRCSHELPLDDSAAPPSLGAKVAELWGQGLMPHFDPERSTTNDVVRHAVIPASRCRGAPGGGGRALAELLEDGAPMGQQGTLRMVTHNWGNVFAHLLAAVVADGLGVRRWGDVAARLSAPSWEERRREVRALQAELSKAGTLWQRYWVCTFCVNQHASICHSPSACADAVTGQPLPLCDCSEPKFLNDSPVLCELNKFDEMMGLMISEFDDFVHVVAVDHNFDLLARAWCIAELVEGHASNVEQHVQIHSSEALEQNYREMVPVRVQDCEASREEDKREILARIGSQEDIEQFNTSLQNLLYGRNGLLNAWLSGEYRSRGVGVAVARVLARLQAAGVEEVGKLAKAPDEECCSVRVDGAALPD
;
A
#
# COMPACT_ATOMS: atom_id res chain seq x y z
N THR A 1 1.13 8.76 23.40
CA THR A 1 2.46 8.12 23.39
C THR A 1 2.45 6.78 24.10
N ASP A 2 1.50 6.49 24.99
CA ASP A 2 1.38 5.17 25.64
C ASP A 2 0.90 4.03 24.70
N PRO A 3 1.72 2.98 24.47
CA PRO A 3 1.36 1.79 23.67
C PRO A 3 0.29 0.91 24.32
N ALA A 4 0.11 0.96 25.64
CA ALA A 4 -0.86 0.14 26.37
C ALA A 4 -2.30 0.61 26.11
N ARG A 5 -2.54 1.93 26.09
CA ARG A 5 -3.83 2.52 25.71
C ARG A 5 -4.25 2.16 24.28
N ARG A 6 -3.33 2.13 23.31
CA ARG A 6 -3.63 1.72 21.91
C ARG A 6 -4.05 0.25 21.82
N ARG A 7 -3.45 -0.64 22.62
CA ARG A 7 -3.85 -2.06 22.71
C ARG A 7 -5.24 -2.23 23.34
N CYS A 8 -5.56 -1.42 24.36
CA CYS A 8 -6.86 -1.46 25.04
C CYS A 8 -8.00 -0.95 24.14
N THR A 9 -7.83 0.19 23.45
CA THR A 9 -8.84 0.72 22.52
C THR A 9 -9.06 -0.20 21.31
N ARG A 10 -8.00 -0.86 20.80
CA ARG A 10 -8.14 -1.91 19.77
C ARG A 10 -8.91 -3.12 20.29
N ARG A 11 -8.68 -3.58 21.53
CA ARG A 11 -9.42 -4.70 22.13
C ARG A 11 -10.91 -4.36 22.32
N CYS A 12 -11.24 -3.17 22.82
CA CYS A 12 -12.64 -2.76 23.03
C CYS A 12 -13.43 -2.60 21.72
N LEU A 13 -12.82 -2.01 20.67
CA LEU A 13 -13.46 -1.89 19.35
C LEU A 13 -13.60 -3.23 18.61
N LEU A 14 -12.66 -4.16 18.79
CA LEU A 14 -12.69 -5.47 18.13
C LEU A 14 -13.60 -6.49 18.82
N GLN A 15 -13.94 -6.31 20.10
CA GLN A 15 -14.82 -7.23 20.85
C GLN A 15 -16.31 -6.86 20.76
N GLY A 16 -16.66 -5.62 20.40
CA GLY A 16 -18.06 -5.20 20.27
C GLY A 16 -18.76 -5.74 19.01
N VAL A 17 -18.05 -5.79 17.87
CA VAL A 17 -18.63 -6.19 16.58
C VAL A 17 -19.08 -7.67 16.53
N PRO A 18 -18.31 -8.65 17.06
CA PRO A 18 -18.77 -10.04 17.11
C PRO A 18 -19.97 -10.23 18.04
N ARG A 19 -20.11 -9.42 19.09
CA ARG A 19 -21.24 -9.51 20.04
C ARG A 19 -22.54 -9.04 19.41
N VAL A 20 -22.53 -7.89 18.72
CA VAL A 20 -23.71 -7.41 17.97
C VAL A 20 -24.12 -8.40 16.88
N PHE A 21 -23.15 -9.00 16.18
CA PHE A 21 -23.42 -10.04 15.19
C PHE A 21 -23.93 -11.36 15.79
N ALA A 22 -23.41 -11.77 16.96
CA ALA A 22 -23.90 -12.93 17.69
C ALA A 22 -25.34 -12.72 18.20
N THR A 23 -25.69 -11.49 18.60
CA THR A 23 -27.06 -11.13 18.98
C THR A 23 -28.02 -11.17 17.79
N LEU A 24 -27.60 -10.72 16.61
CA LEU A 24 -28.37 -10.86 15.36
C LEU A 24 -28.53 -12.31 14.91
N LEU A 25 -27.48 -13.14 15.09
CA LEU A 25 -27.51 -14.58 14.85
C LEU A 25 -28.47 -15.32 15.79
N LEU A 26 -28.44 -14.98 17.08
CA LEU A 26 -29.37 -15.51 18.07
C LEU A 26 -30.80 -15.04 17.77
N GLY A 27 -31.00 -13.80 17.32
CA GLY A 27 -32.30 -13.31 16.85
C GLY A 27 -32.85 -14.12 15.67
N GLY A 28 -32.04 -14.37 14.64
CA GLY A 28 -32.43 -15.19 13.49
C GLY A 28 -32.68 -16.67 13.83
N ALA A 29 -31.90 -17.25 14.73
CA ALA A 29 -32.10 -18.62 15.22
C ALA A 29 -33.37 -18.75 16.09
N THR A 30 -33.70 -17.70 16.87
CA THR A 30 -34.92 -17.66 17.69
C THR A 30 -36.17 -17.55 16.81
N VAL A 31 -36.10 -16.81 15.70
CA VAL A 31 -37.15 -16.79 14.67
C VAL A 31 -37.33 -18.16 14.01
N CYS A 32 -36.26 -18.91 13.76
CA CYS A 32 -36.35 -20.29 13.23
C CYS A 32 -36.99 -21.27 14.23
N MET A 33 -36.77 -21.12 15.54
CA MET A 33 -37.40 -22.00 16.54
C MET A 33 -38.90 -21.72 16.75
N TYR A 34 -39.40 -20.55 16.38
CA TYR A 34 -40.82 -20.19 16.50
C TYR A 34 -41.68 -20.66 15.31
N VAL A 35 -41.05 -21.07 14.19
CA VAL A 35 -41.73 -21.62 13.01
C VAL A 35 -41.76 -23.14 13.12
N ASN A 36 -42.67 -23.66 13.95
CA ASN A 36 -42.97 -25.09 14.05
C ASN A 36 -44.35 -25.37 13.43
N THR A 37 -44.48 -25.10 12.13
CA THR A 37 -45.60 -25.57 11.31
C THR A 37 -45.01 -26.38 10.16
N GLY A 38 -45.60 -27.55 9.86
CA GLY A 38 -45.06 -28.57 8.96
C GLY A 38 -45.00 -28.19 7.47
N ASP A 39 -44.78 -26.91 7.15
CA ASP A 39 -44.77 -26.38 5.80
C ASP A 39 -43.34 -26.36 5.23
N SER A 40 -43.21 -26.80 3.98
CA SER A 40 -42.00 -26.79 3.16
C SER A 40 -41.32 -25.40 3.06
N LEU A 41 -42.07 -24.34 3.32
CA LEU A 41 -41.63 -22.94 3.45
C LEU A 41 -40.62 -22.70 4.59
N SER A 42 -40.65 -23.52 5.65
CA SER A 42 -39.72 -23.43 6.77
C SER A 42 -38.28 -23.79 6.36
N LEU A 43 -38.11 -24.78 5.47
CA LEU A 43 -36.80 -25.27 5.04
C LEU A 43 -36.03 -24.26 4.17
N ALA A 44 -36.69 -23.58 3.22
CA ALA A 44 -36.05 -22.54 2.40
C ALA A 44 -35.63 -21.33 3.25
N SER A 45 -36.47 -20.94 4.21
CA SER A 45 -36.20 -19.86 5.15
C SER A 45 -35.04 -20.19 6.10
N VAL A 46 -35.01 -21.42 6.63
CA VAL A 46 -33.91 -21.96 7.44
C VAL A 46 -32.62 -22.04 6.62
N PHE A 47 -32.69 -22.47 5.36
CA PHE A 47 -31.51 -22.54 4.47
C PHE A 47 -30.91 -21.16 4.21
N LEU A 48 -31.74 -20.16 3.89
CA LEU A 48 -31.33 -18.76 3.76
C LEU A 48 -30.75 -18.19 5.06
N CYS A 49 -31.38 -18.48 6.20
CA CYS A 49 -30.94 -18.03 7.52
C CYS A 49 -29.63 -18.70 7.99
N LEU A 50 -29.26 -19.87 7.47
CA LEU A 50 -27.99 -20.54 7.76
C LEU A 50 -26.87 -20.14 6.76
N LEU A 51 -27.25 -19.84 5.51
CA LEU A 51 -26.29 -19.62 4.44
C LEU A 51 -25.73 -18.19 4.36
N ALA A 52 -26.57 -17.15 4.38
CA ALA A 52 -26.60 -16.31 5.57
C ALA A 52 -25.27 -16.01 6.34
N PRO A 53 -25.25 -16.47 7.59
CA PRO A 53 -24.10 -16.52 8.46
C PRO A 53 -22.90 -17.23 7.86
N ALA A 54 -23.05 -18.34 7.13
CA ALA A 54 -21.92 -19.09 6.61
C ALA A 54 -21.09 -18.30 5.60
N VAL A 55 -21.74 -17.57 4.67
CA VAL A 55 -21.09 -16.66 3.72
C VAL A 55 -20.44 -15.49 4.46
N THR A 56 -21.13 -14.93 5.46
CA THR A 56 -20.62 -13.79 6.23
C THR A 56 -19.45 -14.18 7.13
N ILE A 57 -19.52 -15.33 7.81
CA ILE A 57 -18.45 -15.92 8.62
C ILE A 57 -17.27 -16.31 7.74
N SER A 58 -17.52 -16.83 6.54
CA SER A 58 -16.45 -17.10 5.56
C SER A 58 -15.77 -15.81 5.13
N ALA A 59 -16.51 -14.76 4.76
CA ALA A 59 -15.96 -13.44 4.43
C ALA A 59 -15.19 -12.80 5.62
N LEU A 60 -15.68 -12.96 6.85
CA LEU A 60 -15.01 -12.51 8.06
C LEU A 60 -13.77 -13.35 8.40
N ALA A 61 -13.77 -14.66 8.09
CA ALA A 61 -12.60 -15.52 8.20
C ALA A 61 -11.54 -15.15 7.16
N TRP A 62 -11.97 -14.76 5.95
CA TRP A 62 -11.10 -14.23 4.88
C TRP A 62 -10.39 -12.93 5.29
N ARG A 63 -10.94 -12.19 6.26
CA ARG A 63 -10.28 -11.01 6.86
C ARG A 63 -8.97 -11.35 7.58
N LYS A 64 -8.78 -12.59 8.03
CA LYS A 64 -7.58 -13.03 8.77
C LYS A 64 -6.49 -13.60 7.86
N ARG A 65 -6.84 -14.35 6.81
CA ARG A 65 -5.94 -14.88 5.78
C ARG A 65 -6.66 -14.94 4.42
N PRO A 66 -6.04 -14.51 3.30
CA PRO A 66 -6.63 -14.69 1.99
C PRO A 66 -6.74 -16.20 1.70
N PRO A 67 -7.91 -16.72 1.30
CA PRO A 67 -8.05 -18.12 0.94
C PRO A 67 -7.27 -18.44 -0.34
N SER A 68 -6.96 -19.71 -0.56
CA SER A 68 -6.48 -20.18 -1.87
C SER A 68 -7.44 -19.72 -2.98
N LEU A 69 -6.93 -19.57 -4.21
CA LEU A 69 -7.78 -19.22 -5.35
C LEU A 69 -8.98 -20.18 -5.48
N GLN A 70 -8.76 -21.49 -5.24
CA GLN A 70 -9.81 -22.49 -5.23
C GLN A 70 -10.88 -22.21 -4.17
N ALA A 71 -10.50 -21.90 -2.92
CA ALA A 71 -11.47 -21.56 -1.87
C ALA A 71 -12.22 -20.25 -2.16
N ARG A 72 -11.59 -19.29 -2.85
CA ARG A 72 -12.25 -18.06 -3.34
C ARG A 72 -13.26 -18.38 -4.45
N LEU A 73 -12.86 -19.16 -5.46
CA LEU A 73 -13.73 -19.61 -6.54
C LEU A 73 -14.90 -20.45 -6.01
N LEU A 74 -14.64 -21.35 -5.06
CA LEU A 74 -15.67 -22.15 -4.41
C LEU A 74 -16.62 -21.28 -3.59
N GLY A 75 -16.09 -20.26 -2.88
CA GLY A 75 -16.89 -19.29 -2.14
C GLY A 75 -17.79 -18.46 -3.07
N ALA A 76 -17.27 -17.99 -4.20
CA ALA A 76 -18.09 -17.29 -5.18
C ALA A 76 -19.09 -18.19 -5.88
N ALA A 77 -18.70 -19.42 -6.24
CA ALA A 77 -19.62 -20.41 -6.77
C ALA A 77 -20.74 -20.72 -5.76
N ALA A 78 -20.42 -20.84 -4.47
CA ALA A 78 -21.41 -21.03 -3.41
C ALA A 78 -22.35 -19.82 -3.27
N VAL A 79 -21.84 -18.59 -3.34
CA VAL A 79 -22.67 -17.37 -3.36
C VAL A 79 -23.55 -17.34 -4.61
N LEU A 80 -23.01 -17.69 -5.79
CA LEU A 80 -23.74 -17.75 -7.05
C LEU A 80 -24.85 -18.80 -6.99
N SER A 81 -24.52 -20.03 -6.58
CA SER A 81 -25.45 -21.14 -6.42
C SER A 81 -26.53 -20.82 -5.39
N ALA A 82 -26.17 -20.19 -4.29
CA ALA A 82 -27.12 -19.69 -3.30
C ALA A 82 -28.04 -18.63 -3.88
N THR A 83 -27.50 -17.67 -4.63
CA THR A 83 -28.32 -16.63 -5.27
C THR A 83 -29.26 -17.23 -6.30
N CYS A 84 -28.77 -18.14 -7.14
CA CYS A 84 -29.58 -18.90 -8.09
C CYS A 84 -30.65 -19.67 -7.34
N ALA A 85 -30.29 -20.40 -6.28
CA ALA A 85 -31.24 -21.14 -5.46
C ALA A 85 -32.30 -20.21 -4.86
N VAL A 86 -31.98 -19.04 -4.33
CA VAL A 86 -32.98 -18.08 -3.82
C VAL A 86 -33.88 -17.56 -4.94
N ALA A 87 -33.33 -17.35 -6.13
CA ALA A 87 -34.10 -16.89 -7.30
C ALA A 87 -34.98 -17.99 -7.91
N THR A 88 -34.55 -19.27 -7.85
CA THR A 88 -35.21 -20.39 -8.53
C THR A 88 -35.99 -21.31 -7.61
N LEU A 89 -35.66 -21.41 -6.32
CA LEU A 89 -36.37 -22.28 -5.36
C LEU A 89 -37.87 -22.00 -5.37
N PRO A 90 -38.32 -20.75 -5.39
CA PRO A 90 -39.75 -20.51 -5.36
C PRO A 90 -40.42 -20.90 -6.68
N TRP A 91 -39.70 -20.91 -7.81
CA TRP A 91 -40.20 -21.58 -9.01
C TRP A 91 -40.34 -23.08 -8.74
N ILE A 92 -39.30 -23.75 -8.23
CA ILE A 92 -39.34 -25.19 -7.94
C ILE A 92 -40.41 -25.58 -6.91
N ILE A 93 -40.68 -24.71 -5.94
CA ILE A 93 -41.64 -24.93 -4.85
C ILE A 93 -43.07 -24.59 -5.28
N TYR A 94 -43.27 -23.54 -6.09
CA TYR A 94 -44.60 -23.04 -6.47
C TYR A 94 -45.02 -23.39 -7.91
N ASP A 95 -44.15 -23.98 -8.73
CA ASP A 95 -44.48 -24.50 -10.07
C ASP A 95 -45.34 -25.77 -10.01
N SER A 96 -45.70 -26.26 -8.81
CA SER A 96 -46.95 -27.02 -8.69
C SER A 96 -48.10 -26.02 -8.82
N LYS A 97 -48.63 -25.93 -10.05
CA LYS A 97 -49.94 -25.38 -10.47
C LYS A 97 -51.00 -25.24 -9.36
N ASP A 98 -51.03 -26.16 -8.43
CA ASP A 98 -51.97 -26.28 -7.31
C ASP A 98 -51.85 -25.16 -6.25
N ALA A 99 -50.69 -24.52 -6.08
CA ALA A 99 -50.54 -23.43 -5.09
C ALA A 99 -51.27 -22.14 -5.51
N CYS A 100 -51.47 -21.93 -6.81
CA CYS A 100 -52.21 -20.79 -7.35
C CYS A 100 -53.72 -21.03 -7.45
N GLU A 101 -54.20 -22.28 -7.47
CA GLU A 101 -55.64 -22.56 -7.53
C GLU A 101 -56.39 -22.10 -6.27
N ILE A 102 -55.70 -21.93 -5.14
CA ILE A 102 -56.27 -21.41 -3.89
C ILE A 102 -56.41 -19.86 -3.92
N ALA A 103 -55.72 -19.16 -4.83
CA ALA A 103 -55.88 -17.73 -5.09
C ALA A 103 -56.84 -17.51 -6.28
N SER A 104 -58.08 -18.00 -6.15
CA SER A 104 -59.07 -18.05 -7.24
C SER A 104 -59.63 -16.71 -7.72
N ASP A 105 -59.12 -15.58 -7.23
CA ASP A 105 -59.46 -14.26 -7.76
C ASP A 105 -58.46 -13.87 -8.86
N ALA A 106 -58.93 -13.79 -10.11
CA ALA A 106 -58.10 -13.53 -11.30
C ALA A 106 -57.27 -12.22 -11.23
N ARG A 107 -57.63 -11.27 -10.35
CA ARG A 107 -56.82 -10.07 -10.06
C ARG A 107 -55.50 -10.41 -9.35
N SER A 108 -55.46 -11.46 -8.54
CA SER A 108 -54.26 -11.86 -7.81
C SER A 108 -53.18 -12.43 -8.73
N HIS A 109 -53.58 -13.05 -9.84
CA HIS A 109 -52.65 -13.75 -10.74
C HIS A 109 -51.84 -12.78 -11.61
N SER A 110 -52.43 -11.69 -12.10
CA SER A 110 -51.71 -10.66 -12.86
C SER A 110 -50.80 -9.81 -11.96
N GLU A 111 -51.27 -9.44 -10.77
CA GLU A 111 -50.44 -8.75 -9.78
C GLU A 111 -49.27 -9.61 -9.30
N PHE A 112 -49.49 -10.92 -9.13
CA PHE A 112 -48.44 -11.88 -8.82
C PHE A 112 -47.41 -11.97 -9.95
N GLU A 113 -47.84 -12.18 -11.20
CA GLU A 113 -46.93 -12.23 -12.36
C GLU A 113 -46.09 -10.96 -12.52
N GLU A 114 -46.70 -9.79 -12.30
CA GLU A 114 -46.02 -8.50 -12.43
C GLU A 114 -44.99 -8.28 -11.32
N ARG A 115 -45.38 -8.50 -10.04
CA ARG A 115 -44.45 -8.44 -8.90
C ARG A 115 -43.33 -9.48 -9.02
N TRP A 116 -43.65 -10.64 -9.59
CA TRP A 116 -42.70 -11.70 -9.87
C TRP A 116 -41.67 -11.30 -10.92
N ARG A 117 -42.11 -10.76 -12.07
CA ARG A 117 -41.22 -10.25 -13.13
C ARG A 117 -40.29 -9.15 -12.59
N LEU A 118 -40.81 -8.25 -11.75
CA LEU A 118 -40.03 -7.23 -11.04
C LEU A 118 -39.00 -7.85 -10.09
N GLY A 119 -39.40 -8.83 -9.29
CA GLY A 119 -38.52 -9.53 -8.34
C GLY A 119 -37.37 -10.28 -9.03
N ILE A 120 -37.66 -10.98 -10.13
CA ILE A 120 -36.65 -11.64 -10.96
C ILE A 120 -35.74 -10.59 -11.61
N GLY A 121 -36.30 -9.54 -12.20
CA GLY A 121 -35.54 -8.45 -12.82
C GLY A 121 -34.52 -7.83 -11.86
N ARG A 122 -34.95 -7.51 -10.63
CA ARG A 122 -34.06 -7.01 -9.55
C ARG A 122 -32.96 -8.02 -9.20
N THR A 123 -33.32 -9.29 -9.05
CA THR A 123 -32.36 -10.34 -8.65
C THR A 123 -31.32 -10.60 -9.74
N VAL A 124 -31.74 -10.62 -11.01
CA VAL A 124 -30.84 -10.77 -12.17
C VAL A 124 -29.93 -9.56 -12.32
N CYS A 125 -30.44 -8.33 -12.17
CA CYS A 125 -29.60 -7.14 -12.20
C CYS A 125 -28.56 -7.16 -11.08
N MET A 126 -28.97 -7.50 -9.86
CA MET A 126 -28.05 -7.62 -8.72
C MET A 126 -27.00 -8.70 -8.95
N LEU A 127 -27.36 -9.85 -9.51
CA LEU A 127 -26.42 -10.90 -9.91
C LEU A 127 -25.42 -10.41 -10.96
N ALA A 128 -25.89 -9.71 -11.99
CA ALA A 128 -25.06 -9.16 -13.06
C ALA A 128 -24.03 -8.14 -12.56
N ILE A 129 -24.15 -7.65 -11.33
CA ILE A 129 -23.28 -6.63 -10.74
C ILE A 129 -22.42 -7.21 -9.61
N VAL A 130 -23.04 -7.97 -8.71
CA VAL A 130 -22.36 -8.60 -7.57
C VAL A 130 -21.37 -9.66 -8.07
N VAL A 131 -21.71 -10.42 -9.11
CA VAL A 131 -20.82 -11.45 -9.66
C VAL A 131 -19.57 -10.84 -10.28
N PRO A 132 -19.62 -9.85 -11.19
CA PRO A 132 -18.41 -9.21 -11.69
C PRO A 132 -17.62 -8.47 -10.61
N THR A 133 -18.30 -7.89 -9.60
CA THR A 133 -17.61 -7.17 -8.52
C THR A 133 -16.87 -8.13 -7.58
N LEU A 134 -17.50 -9.24 -7.21
CA LEU A 134 -16.84 -10.31 -6.46
C LEU A 134 -15.73 -10.95 -7.30
N ALA A 135 -15.98 -11.22 -8.59
CA ALA A 135 -14.97 -11.75 -9.49
C ALA A 135 -13.77 -10.79 -9.61
N CYS A 136 -13.98 -9.51 -9.84
CA CYS A 136 -12.91 -8.49 -9.89
C CYS A 136 -12.15 -8.42 -8.56
N ALA A 137 -12.88 -8.38 -7.44
CA ALA A 137 -12.26 -8.29 -6.13
C ALA A 137 -11.53 -9.58 -5.70
N MET A 138 -11.89 -10.72 -6.27
CA MET A 138 -11.23 -12.01 -6.01
C MET A 138 -10.09 -12.32 -6.98
N VAL A 139 -10.19 -11.91 -8.24
CA VAL A 139 -9.15 -12.13 -9.27
C VAL A 139 -7.92 -11.29 -8.95
N HIS A 140 -8.12 -10.06 -8.50
CA HIS A 140 -7.02 -9.22 -8.07
C HIS A 140 -6.61 -9.58 -6.63
N GLN A 141 -5.34 -9.96 -6.43
CA GLN A 141 -4.74 -10.14 -5.12
C GLN A 141 -4.56 -8.81 -4.40
N PHE A 142 -5.66 -8.21 -3.95
CA PHE A 142 -5.62 -6.92 -3.30
C PHE A 142 -5.18 -7.06 -1.84
N SER A 143 -3.94 -6.65 -1.54
CA SER A 143 -3.36 -6.55 -0.19
C SER A 143 -4.05 -5.48 0.66
N SER A 144 -4.71 -4.51 0.02
CA SER A 144 -5.36 -3.39 0.68
C SER A 144 -6.51 -3.83 1.59
N TRP A 145 -6.42 -3.46 2.88
CA TRP A 145 -7.51 -3.61 3.85
C TRP A 145 -8.83 -3.02 3.35
N TYR A 146 -8.75 -1.94 2.56
CA TYR A 146 -9.91 -1.23 2.05
C TYR A 146 -10.71 -2.10 1.10
N ILE A 147 -10.04 -2.78 0.16
CA ILE A 147 -10.72 -3.62 -0.82
C ILE A 147 -11.39 -4.80 -0.12
N ARG A 148 -10.73 -5.39 0.89
CA ARG A 148 -11.37 -6.41 1.73
C ARG A 148 -12.62 -5.88 2.45
N ALA A 149 -12.58 -4.64 2.95
CA ALA A 149 -13.73 -4.00 3.59
C ALA A 149 -14.86 -3.69 2.59
N SER A 150 -14.52 -3.25 1.37
CA SER A 150 -15.47 -3.03 0.27
C SER A 150 -16.14 -4.34 -0.17
N VAL A 151 -15.39 -5.44 -0.29
CA VAL A 151 -15.95 -6.77 -0.58
C VAL A 151 -16.92 -7.21 0.51
N CYS A 152 -16.54 -7.06 1.79
CA CYS A 152 -17.45 -7.38 2.88
C CYS A 152 -18.73 -6.54 2.80
N CYS A 153 -18.61 -5.25 2.49
CA CYS A 153 -19.76 -4.36 2.30
C CYS A 153 -20.64 -4.82 1.13
N SER A 154 -20.06 -5.18 -0.02
CA SER A 154 -20.81 -5.68 -1.18
C SER A 154 -21.54 -7.00 -0.87
N CYS A 155 -20.89 -7.94 -0.15
CA CYS A 155 -21.54 -9.16 0.32
C CYS A 155 -22.71 -8.87 1.27
N SER A 156 -22.53 -7.93 2.20
CA SER A 156 -23.59 -7.52 3.13
C SER A 156 -24.75 -6.82 2.40
N ILE A 157 -24.49 -6.00 1.37
CA ILE A 157 -25.54 -5.36 0.54
C ILE A 157 -26.32 -6.43 -0.22
N TRP A 158 -25.61 -7.41 -0.78
CA TRP A 158 -26.26 -8.53 -1.46
C TRP A 158 -27.17 -9.31 -0.51
N MET A 159 -26.68 -9.65 0.69
CA MET A 159 -27.46 -10.40 1.68
C MET A 159 -28.71 -9.66 2.12
N SER A 160 -28.57 -8.35 2.35
CA SER A 160 -29.67 -7.43 2.68
C SER A 160 -30.80 -7.50 1.65
N ASN A 161 -30.42 -7.41 0.37
CA ASN A 161 -31.37 -7.43 -0.74
C ASN A 161 -31.98 -8.82 -0.94
N ALA A 162 -31.21 -9.89 -0.76
CA ALA A 162 -31.74 -11.26 -0.83
C ALA A 162 -32.84 -11.48 0.23
N LEU A 163 -32.58 -11.08 1.48
CA LEU A 163 -33.56 -11.16 2.57
C LEU A 163 -34.81 -10.34 2.28
N ALA A 164 -34.65 -9.11 1.77
CA ALA A 164 -35.77 -8.25 1.41
C ALA A 164 -36.64 -8.86 0.30
N THR A 165 -36.02 -9.41 -0.76
CA THR A 165 -36.72 -10.06 -1.86
C THR A 165 -37.47 -11.31 -1.38
N THR A 166 -36.84 -12.18 -0.58
CA THR A 166 -37.51 -13.36 -0.02
C THR A 166 -38.71 -12.98 0.83
N ALA A 167 -38.59 -11.94 1.64
CA ALA A 167 -39.69 -11.45 2.45
C ALA A 167 -40.84 -10.91 1.58
N GLN A 168 -40.52 -10.18 0.52
CA GLN A 168 -41.50 -9.72 -0.48
C GLN A 168 -42.26 -10.87 -1.14
N TRP A 169 -41.59 -12.02 -1.35
CA TRP A 169 -42.22 -13.18 -1.97
C TRP A 169 -43.14 -13.89 -0.99
N LYS A 170 -42.69 -14.10 0.25
CA LYS A 170 -43.54 -14.65 1.31
C LYS A 170 -44.77 -13.77 1.58
N PHE A 171 -44.61 -12.44 1.43
CA PHE A 171 -45.73 -11.50 1.51
C PHE A 171 -46.79 -11.75 0.44
N ALA A 172 -46.35 -11.97 -0.80
CA ALA A 172 -47.23 -12.21 -1.93
C ALA A 172 -47.97 -13.55 -1.82
N CYS A 173 -47.32 -14.57 -1.24
CA CYS A 173 -47.90 -15.91 -1.10
C CYS A 173 -48.83 -16.07 0.11
N ASP A 174 -48.41 -15.60 1.30
CA ASP A 174 -49.12 -15.92 2.56
C ASP A 174 -50.00 -14.74 3.06
N GLY A 175 -50.02 -13.63 2.32
CA GLY A 175 -50.60 -12.37 2.81
C GLY A 175 -49.81 -11.75 3.97
N HIS A 176 -50.39 -10.73 4.60
CA HIS A 176 -49.78 -10.00 5.72
C HIS A 176 -49.57 -10.92 6.95
N THR A 177 -48.43 -11.60 7.03
CA THR A 177 -47.96 -12.20 8.28
C THR A 177 -46.98 -11.23 8.98
N PRO A 178 -47.04 -11.05 10.31
CA PRO A 178 -46.15 -10.16 11.06
C PRO A 178 -44.65 -10.45 10.85
N ILE A 179 -44.31 -11.73 10.62
CA ILE A 179 -42.93 -12.19 10.35
C ILE A 179 -42.40 -11.62 9.03
N VAL A 180 -43.26 -11.48 8.02
CA VAL A 180 -42.87 -10.97 6.70
C VAL A 180 -42.62 -9.47 6.73
N ALA A 181 -43.45 -8.73 7.47
CA ALA A 181 -43.20 -7.30 7.73
C ALA A 181 -41.84 -7.11 8.43
N LEU A 182 -41.55 -7.93 9.44
CA LEU A 182 -40.28 -7.89 10.16
C LEU A 182 -39.06 -8.17 9.26
N LEU A 183 -39.15 -9.17 8.36
CA LEU A 183 -38.06 -9.52 7.44
C LEU A 183 -37.85 -8.45 6.35
N LEU A 184 -38.93 -7.83 5.85
CA LEU A 184 -38.85 -6.70 4.93
C LEU A 184 -38.20 -5.47 5.57
N GLU A 185 -38.52 -5.20 6.84
CA GLU A 185 -37.91 -4.13 7.62
C GLU A 185 -36.42 -4.40 7.88
N SER A 186 -36.09 -5.63 8.30
CA SER A 186 -34.71 -6.06 8.59
C SER A 186 -33.79 -6.01 7.36
N GLY A 187 -34.31 -6.37 6.18
CA GLY A 187 -33.59 -6.32 4.91
C GLY A 187 -33.31 -4.89 4.41
N MET A 188 -34.05 -3.87 4.87
CA MET A 188 -33.75 -2.47 4.57
C MET A 188 -32.76 -1.86 5.56
N ASP A 189 -32.80 -2.28 6.83
CA ASP A 189 -31.86 -1.82 7.87
C ASP A 189 -30.42 -2.24 7.59
N LEU A 190 -30.21 -3.43 7.01
CA LEU A 190 -28.90 -3.91 6.58
C LEU A 190 -28.30 -3.05 5.44
N ASN A 191 -29.10 -2.57 4.49
CA ASN A 191 -28.65 -1.68 3.40
C ASN A 191 -28.22 -0.31 3.92
N LEU A 192 -28.95 0.20 4.92
CA LEU A 192 -28.58 1.43 5.63
C LEU A 192 -27.23 1.26 6.34
N LEU A 193 -27.06 0.17 7.09
CA LEU A 193 -25.80 -0.15 7.78
C LEU A 193 -24.61 -0.23 6.82
N ASN A 194 -24.78 -0.81 5.63
CA ASN A 194 -23.72 -0.89 4.62
C ASN A 194 -23.34 0.49 4.05
N SER A 195 -24.33 1.30 3.69
CA SER A 195 -24.09 2.66 3.21
C SER A 195 -23.38 3.51 4.27
N MET A 196 -23.71 3.30 5.54
CA MET A 196 -23.03 3.95 6.66
C MET A 196 -21.62 3.42 6.91
N TRP A 197 -21.37 2.13 6.64
CA TRP A 197 -20.02 1.59 6.64
C TRP A 197 -19.15 2.25 5.57
N CYS A 198 -19.66 2.40 4.34
CA CYS A 198 -18.98 3.15 3.27
C CYS A 198 -18.67 4.59 3.70
N LEU A 199 -19.62 5.28 4.34
CA LEU A 199 -19.40 6.62 4.87
C LEU A 199 -18.31 6.66 5.94
N THR A 200 -18.22 5.64 6.80
CA THR A 200 -17.16 5.51 7.80
C THR A 200 -15.77 5.36 7.15
N LEU A 201 -15.69 4.67 6.01
CA LEU A 201 -14.45 4.58 5.22
C LEU A 201 -14.04 5.94 4.65
N VAL A 202 -14.99 6.70 4.11
CA VAL A 202 -14.76 8.07 3.61
C VAL A 202 -14.27 8.98 4.74
N LEU A 203 -14.91 8.93 5.91
CA LEU A 203 -14.52 9.73 7.08
C LEU A 203 -13.13 9.36 7.60
N ALA A 204 -12.75 8.08 7.58
CA ALA A 204 -11.40 7.66 7.95
C ALA A 204 -10.34 8.24 7.02
N ARG A 205 -10.61 8.31 5.70
CA ARG A 205 -9.72 8.95 4.72
C ARG A 205 -9.64 10.46 4.89
N LEU A 206 -10.78 11.11 5.11
CA LEU A 206 -10.80 12.55 5.42
C LEU A 206 -10.04 12.89 6.69
N LYS A 207 -10.09 12.03 7.72
CA LYS A 207 -9.29 12.20 8.93
C LYS A 207 -7.80 12.05 8.66
N ALA A 208 -7.41 11.11 7.81
CA ALA A 208 -6.01 10.96 7.38
C ALA A 208 -5.54 12.19 6.59
N LEU A 209 -6.38 12.73 5.70
CA LEU A 209 -6.15 13.98 4.98
C LEU A 209 -6.00 15.17 5.95
N GLN A 210 -6.90 15.29 6.93
CA GLN A 210 -6.85 16.32 7.97
C GLN A 210 -5.55 16.27 8.78
N GLN A 211 -5.14 15.07 9.22
CA GLN A 211 -3.89 14.89 9.97
C GLN A 211 -2.67 15.33 9.16
N ALA A 212 -2.67 15.10 7.86
CA ALA A 212 -1.57 15.46 6.98
C ALA A 212 -1.55 16.96 6.61
N LEU A 213 -2.70 17.64 6.66
CA LEU A 213 -2.79 19.09 6.47
C LEU A 213 -2.34 19.89 7.69
N ASP A 214 -2.22 19.25 8.86
CA ASP A 214 -1.99 19.89 10.16
C ASP A 214 -2.97 21.05 10.45
N GLN A 215 -4.14 21.03 9.81
CA GLN A 215 -5.20 22.00 10.01
C GLN A 215 -6.48 21.29 10.42
N PRO A 216 -7.22 21.81 11.42
CA PRO A 216 -8.51 21.25 11.79
C PRO A 216 -9.52 21.45 10.67
N LEU A 217 -9.77 20.41 9.87
CA LEU A 217 -10.96 20.32 9.04
C LEU A 217 -12.16 20.08 9.97
N TRP A 218 -12.70 21.15 10.56
CA TRP A 218 -13.81 21.10 11.51
C TRP A 218 -15.00 20.31 10.96
N HIS A 219 -15.23 20.39 9.64
CA HIS A 219 -16.24 19.61 8.91
C HIS A 219 -16.09 18.11 9.13
N VAL A 220 -14.87 17.57 9.23
CA VAL A 220 -14.62 16.13 9.41
C VAL A 220 -14.98 15.69 10.82
N GLY A 221 -14.63 16.50 11.84
CA GLY A 221 -14.98 16.21 13.23
C GLY A 221 -16.49 16.28 13.46
N VAL A 222 -17.15 17.28 12.87
CA VAL A 222 -18.61 17.44 12.92
C VAL A 222 -19.29 16.31 12.16
N ALA A 223 -18.89 16.03 10.92
CA ALA A 223 -19.41 14.94 10.13
C ALA A 223 -19.27 13.59 10.86
N GLN A 224 -18.11 13.31 11.45
CA GLN A 224 -17.91 12.07 12.22
C GLN A 224 -18.88 11.97 13.40
N ARG A 225 -19.04 13.03 14.20
CA ARG A 225 -19.98 13.01 15.33
C ARG A 225 -21.42 12.88 14.86
N LEU A 226 -21.82 13.63 13.83
CA LEU A 226 -23.16 13.58 13.27
C LEU A 226 -23.48 12.23 12.63
N THR A 227 -22.52 11.58 11.97
CA THR A 227 -22.70 10.23 11.44
C THR A 227 -22.95 9.24 12.56
N TRP A 228 -22.20 9.29 13.67
CA TRP A 228 -22.41 8.38 14.81
C TRP A 228 -23.68 8.70 15.60
N ILE A 229 -23.98 9.98 15.82
CA ILE A 229 -25.21 10.40 16.49
C ILE A 229 -26.40 9.99 15.63
N GLY A 230 -26.43 10.33 14.35
CA GLY A 230 -27.49 9.91 13.41
C GLY A 230 -27.63 8.39 13.32
N LEU A 231 -26.52 7.64 13.30
CA LEU A 231 -26.51 6.17 13.28
C LEU A 231 -27.23 5.57 14.49
N LEU A 232 -26.77 5.92 15.70
CA LEU A 232 -27.23 5.28 16.93
C LEU A 232 -28.59 5.79 17.37
N SER A 233 -28.86 7.08 17.18
CA SER A 233 -30.10 7.69 17.63
C SER A 233 -31.24 7.50 16.62
N CYS A 234 -31.06 7.78 15.32
CA CYS A 234 -32.20 7.74 14.39
C CYS A 234 -32.62 6.31 14.03
N VAL A 235 -31.67 5.39 13.82
CA VAL A 235 -31.99 3.99 13.50
C VAL A 235 -32.52 3.25 14.72
N GLY A 236 -31.83 3.40 15.87
CA GLY A 236 -32.28 2.80 17.13
C GLY A 236 -33.66 3.31 17.55
N LEU A 237 -33.89 4.62 17.44
CA LEU A 237 -35.19 5.22 17.77
C LEU A 237 -36.26 4.83 16.76
N ALA A 238 -35.96 4.78 15.45
CA ALA A 238 -36.93 4.35 14.45
C ALA A 238 -37.41 2.91 14.71
N VAL A 239 -36.49 1.98 14.99
CA VAL A 239 -36.83 0.59 15.33
C VAL A 239 -37.72 0.52 16.58
N VAL A 240 -37.37 1.28 17.64
CA VAL A 240 -38.17 1.31 18.87
C VAL A 240 -39.55 1.93 18.64
N LEU A 241 -39.64 3.05 17.94
CA LEU A 241 -40.92 3.72 17.65
C LEU A 241 -41.84 2.85 16.79
N GLN A 242 -41.26 2.13 15.83
CA GLN A 242 -41.98 1.23 14.94
C GLN A 242 -42.50 0.00 15.70
N ALA A 243 -41.70 -0.56 16.62
CA ALA A 243 -42.14 -1.62 17.54
C ALA A 243 -43.28 -1.18 18.48
N LEU A 244 -43.38 0.12 18.77
CA LEU A 244 -44.46 0.72 19.57
C LEU A 244 -45.69 1.12 18.74
N GLY A 245 -45.71 0.84 17.43
CA GLY A 245 -46.82 1.23 16.54
C GLY A 245 -46.89 2.73 16.20
N LEU A 246 -45.83 3.49 16.51
CA LEU A 246 -45.76 4.93 16.29
C LEU A 246 -45.20 5.26 14.89
N SER A 247 -45.93 4.85 13.85
CA SER A 247 -45.50 4.93 12.44
C SER A 247 -45.14 6.36 11.99
N LEU A 248 -45.89 7.37 12.44
CA LEU A 248 -45.59 8.78 12.15
C LEU A 248 -44.22 9.20 12.70
N TRP A 249 -43.92 8.82 13.94
CA TRP A 249 -42.66 9.18 14.58
C TRP A 249 -41.47 8.43 13.98
N ALA A 250 -41.67 7.17 13.57
CA ALA A 250 -40.67 6.43 12.80
C ALA A 250 -40.38 7.13 11.45
N ALA A 251 -41.41 7.59 10.75
CA ALA A 251 -41.26 8.34 9.50
C ALA A 251 -40.52 9.68 9.70
N ILE A 252 -40.81 10.41 10.79
CA ILE A 252 -40.09 11.64 11.15
C ILE A 252 -38.61 11.32 11.44
N SER A 253 -38.33 10.24 12.18
CA SER A 253 -36.94 9.81 12.47
C SER A 253 -36.15 9.51 11.19
N HIS A 254 -36.79 8.84 10.22
CA HIS A 254 -36.17 8.57 8.91
C HIS A 254 -35.91 9.86 8.12
N ALA A 255 -36.88 10.78 8.07
CA ALA A 255 -36.70 12.07 7.40
C ALA A 255 -35.57 12.91 8.04
N VAL A 256 -35.41 12.85 9.36
CA VAL A 256 -34.27 13.48 10.04
C VAL A 256 -32.95 12.82 9.66
N ALA A 257 -32.93 11.49 9.55
CA ALA A 257 -31.75 10.76 9.08
C ALA A 257 -31.38 11.14 7.64
N ASP A 258 -32.35 11.31 6.75
CA ASP A 258 -32.14 11.79 5.37
C ASP A 258 -31.45 13.15 5.34
N VAL A 259 -32.00 14.12 6.06
CA VAL A 259 -31.44 15.47 6.15
C VAL A 259 -30.03 15.44 6.72
N LEU A 260 -29.78 14.60 7.73
CA LEU A 260 -28.44 14.41 8.30
C LEU A 260 -27.45 13.80 7.30
N VAL A 261 -27.87 12.81 6.51
CA VAL A 261 -27.02 12.22 5.46
C VAL A 261 -26.67 13.25 4.40
N VAL A 262 -27.65 13.99 3.89
CA VAL A 262 -27.42 15.05 2.90
C VAL A 262 -26.47 16.09 3.47
N PHE A 263 -26.69 16.51 4.72
CA PHE A 263 -25.84 17.47 5.41
C PHE A 263 -24.40 16.95 5.56
N VAL A 264 -24.21 15.70 5.99
CA VAL A 264 -22.89 15.06 6.03
C VAL A 264 -22.28 15.02 4.62
N GLY A 265 -23.09 14.79 3.60
CA GLY A 265 -22.70 14.86 2.21
C GLY A 265 -22.11 16.20 1.80
N CYS A 266 -22.81 17.28 2.11
CA CYS A 266 -22.34 18.64 1.90
C CYS A 266 -21.04 18.92 2.67
N LEU A 267 -20.94 18.46 3.92
CA LEU A 267 -19.71 18.61 4.72
C LEU A 267 -18.52 17.87 4.10
N VAL A 268 -18.73 16.65 3.61
CA VAL A 268 -17.72 15.85 2.91
C VAL A 268 -17.29 16.56 1.61
N ALA A 269 -18.24 17.02 0.81
CA ALA A 269 -17.97 17.76 -0.42
C ALA A 269 -17.17 19.05 -0.15
N ALA A 270 -17.55 19.81 0.88
CA ALA A 270 -16.88 21.02 1.33
C ALA A 270 -15.44 20.72 1.81
N ALA A 271 -15.24 19.61 2.53
CA ALA A 271 -13.92 19.18 2.99
C ALA A 271 -12.96 18.87 1.83
N PHE A 272 -13.46 18.34 0.71
CA PHE A 272 -12.65 18.11 -0.51
C PHE A 272 -12.47 19.37 -1.37
N HIS A 273 -13.39 20.33 -1.30
CA HIS A 273 -13.35 21.52 -2.15
C HIS A 273 -12.08 22.35 -1.94
N LYS A 274 -11.75 22.69 -0.68
CA LYS A 274 -10.60 23.55 -0.37
C LYS A 274 -9.26 22.98 -0.88
N PRO A 275 -8.90 21.70 -0.59
CA PRO A 275 -7.70 21.09 -1.16
C PRO A 275 -7.66 21.10 -2.69
N ILE A 276 -8.77 20.76 -3.36
CA ILE A 276 -8.82 20.71 -4.82
C ILE A 276 -8.67 22.11 -5.43
N ALA A 277 -9.29 23.12 -4.82
CA ALA A 277 -9.19 24.50 -5.27
C ALA A 277 -7.75 25.04 -5.14
N ALA A 278 -7.07 24.77 -4.02
CA ALA A 278 -5.66 25.13 -3.84
C ALA A 278 -4.74 24.48 -4.88
N LEU A 279 -4.94 23.19 -5.16
CA LEU A 279 -4.18 22.50 -6.19
C LEU A 279 -4.45 23.02 -7.60
N ARG A 280 -5.72 23.33 -7.93
CA ARG A 280 -6.08 23.97 -9.22
C ARG A 280 -5.42 25.33 -9.38
N TRP A 281 -5.42 26.13 -8.33
CA TRP A 281 -4.76 27.44 -8.34
C TRP A 281 -3.27 27.28 -8.63
N GLN A 282 -2.60 26.35 -7.93
CA GLN A 282 -1.17 26.06 -8.13
C GLN A 282 -0.87 25.64 -9.57
N LEU A 283 -1.68 24.74 -10.13
CA LEU A 283 -1.52 24.27 -11.51
C LEU A 283 -1.74 25.36 -12.55
N LYS A 284 -2.60 26.35 -12.26
CA LYS A 284 -2.89 27.47 -13.16
C LYS A 284 -1.80 28.54 -13.14
N HIS A 285 -1.21 28.83 -11.98
CA HIS A 285 -0.32 29.99 -11.80
C HIS A 285 1.17 29.64 -11.67
N ASN A 286 1.54 28.40 -11.35
CA ASN A 286 2.93 28.00 -11.09
C ASN A 286 3.36 26.86 -12.01
N SER A 287 3.43 27.12 -13.32
CA SER A 287 3.92 26.17 -14.33
C SER A 287 5.45 26.05 -14.36
N SER A 288 6.18 26.96 -13.71
CA SER A 288 7.65 27.05 -13.78
C SER A 288 8.40 25.97 -12.99
N LEU A 289 7.72 25.18 -12.16
CA LEU A 289 8.33 24.11 -11.35
C LEU A 289 7.71 22.75 -11.69
N PRO A 290 8.23 22.02 -12.70
CA PRO A 290 7.64 20.78 -13.24
C PRO A 290 7.35 19.72 -12.16
N ALA A 291 8.30 19.49 -11.24
CA ALA A 291 8.13 18.48 -10.18
C ALA A 291 6.92 18.77 -9.26
N LEU A 292 6.67 20.05 -8.95
CA LEU A 292 5.51 20.46 -8.16
C LEU A 292 4.22 20.40 -8.95
N VAL A 293 4.28 20.72 -10.24
CA VAL A 293 3.14 20.56 -11.14
C VAL A 293 2.71 19.10 -11.18
N ASP A 294 3.65 18.16 -11.28
CA ASP A 294 3.32 16.74 -11.34
C ASP A 294 2.80 16.21 -10.00
N GLN A 295 3.41 16.63 -8.88
CA GLN A 295 2.89 16.32 -7.55
C GLN A 295 1.46 16.89 -7.34
N ALA A 296 1.22 18.12 -7.78
CA ALA A 296 -0.10 18.76 -7.68
C ALA A 296 -1.13 18.08 -8.60
N LYS A 297 -0.76 17.71 -9.83
CA LYS A 297 -1.62 16.93 -10.75
C LYS A 297 -1.98 15.58 -10.18
N TRP A 298 -1.03 14.87 -9.57
CA TRP A 298 -1.31 13.59 -8.91
C TRP A 298 -2.26 13.79 -7.72
N ALA A 299 -1.94 14.71 -6.81
CA ALA A 299 -2.76 14.97 -5.63
C ALA A 299 -4.18 15.40 -6.02
N GLN A 300 -4.31 16.20 -7.08
CA GLN A 300 -5.61 16.64 -7.60
C GLN A 300 -6.41 15.47 -8.15
N ARG A 301 -5.80 14.62 -8.98
CA ARG A 301 -6.45 13.42 -9.53
C ARG A 301 -6.89 12.49 -8.39
N ALA A 302 -6.01 12.23 -7.44
CA ALA A 302 -6.33 11.41 -6.26
C ALA A 302 -7.52 11.98 -5.48
N LEU A 303 -7.52 13.28 -5.16
CA LEU A 303 -8.66 13.92 -4.46
C LEU A 303 -9.94 13.93 -5.28
N GLN A 304 -9.85 14.06 -6.60
CA GLN A 304 -11.02 13.98 -7.48
C GLN A 304 -11.64 12.59 -7.47
N TYR A 305 -10.83 11.53 -7.53
CA TYR A 305 -11.30 10.15 -7.39
C TYR A 305 -11.94 9.92 -6.02
N GLU A 306 -11.30 10.37 -4.93
CA GLU A 306 -11.85 10.26 -3.57
C GLU A 306 -13.16 11.03 -3.42
N ARG A 307 -13.23 12.26 -3.96
CA ARG A 307 -14.44 13.06 -3.95
C ARG A 307 -15.55 12.38 -4.75
N ALA A 308 -15.27 11.90 -5.96
CA ALA A 308 -16.28 11.25 -6.79
C ALA A 308 -16.82 9.98 -6.11
N PHE A 309 -15.92 9.19 -5.52
CA PHE A 309 -16.28 8.01 -4.74
C PHE A 309 -17.16 8.34 -3.53
N ALA A 310 -16.77 9.37 -2.76
CA ALA A 310 -17.53 9.83 -1.60
C ALA A 310 -18.92 10.33 -1.99
N MET A 311 -19.00 11.17 -3.03
CA MET A 311 -20.27 11.71 -3.53
C MET A 311 -21.18 10.61 -4.07
N ALA A 312 -20.65 9.66 -4.82
CA ALA A 312 -21.43 8.51 -5.29
C ALA A 312 -22.00 7.72 -4.11
N SER A 313 -21.18 7.43 -3.09
CA SER A 313 -21.62 6.72 -1.88
C SER A 313 -22.72 7.47 -1.12
N ILE A 314 -22.60 8.79 -1.02
CA ILE A 314 -23.59 9.64 -0.34
C ILE A 314 -24.89 9.72 -1.16
N CYS A 315 -24.79 9.97 -2.47
CA CYS A 315 -25.97 10.04 -3.34
C CYS A 315 -26.75 8.72 -3.31
N THR A 316 -26.05 7.58 -3.37
CA THR A 316 -26.68 6.27 -3.16
C THR A 316 -27.41 6.22 -1.82
N LEU A 317 -26.74 6.61 -0.73
CA LEU A 317 -27.36 6.56 0.61
C LEU A 317 -28.61 7.44 0.71
N VAL A 318 -28.57 8.66 0.16
CA VAL A 318 -29.74 9.57 0.13
C VAL A 318 -30.90 8.95 -0.66
N VAL A 319 -30.62 8.39 -1.85
CA VAL A 319 -31.65 7.74 -2.68
C VAL A 319 -32.29 6.58 -1.92
N LEU A 320 -31.49 5.69 -1.32
CA LEU A 320 -31.99 4.53 -0.57
C LEU A 320 -32.87 4.94 0.62
N VAL A 321 -32.46 5.95 1.39
CA VAL A 321 -33.24 6.38 2.57
C VAL A 321 -34.50 7.14 2.16
N THR A 322 -34.44 7.95 1.10
CA THR A 322 -35.62 8.65 0.54
C THR A 322 -36.67 7.67 0.02
N LEU A 323 -36.25 6.63 -0.72
CA LEU A 323 -37.15 5.58 -1.21
C LEU A 323 -37.85 4.85 -0.07
N ARG A 324 -37.14 4.61 1.04
CA ARG A 324 -37.72 4.03 2.26
C ARG A 324 -38.78 4.95 2.88
N ALA A 325 -38.52 6.24 2.99
CA ALA A 325 -39.47 7.21 3.54
C ALA A 325 -40.76 7.28 2.69
N LEU A 326 -40.64 7.14 1.37
CA LEU A 326 -41.79 7.10 0.45
C LEU A 326 -42.60 5.80 0.60
N LYS A 327 -41.92 4.65 0.78
CA LYS A 327 -42.58 3.34 0.94
C LYS A 327 -43.39 3.23 2.23
N ILE A 328 -42.88 3.77 3.35
CA ILE A 328 -43.58 3.77 4.66
C ILE A 328 -44.89 4.56 4.59
N ARG A 329 -45.00 5.54 3.69
CA ARG A 329 -46.16 6.43 3.69
C ARG A 329 -47.47 5.81 3.25
N GLY A 330 -47.51 4.65 2.58
CA GLY A 330 -48.74 3.86 2.32
C GLY A 330 -49.98 4.57 1.75
N VAL A 331 -49.91 5.88 1.48
CA VAL A 331 -51.04 6.80 1.26
C VAL A 331 -51.00 7.39 -0.15
N THR A 332 -49.93 7.14 -0.92
CA THR A 332 -49.86 7.53 -2.34
C THR A 332 -50.47 6.51 -3.30
N ALA A 333 -51.15 5.47 -2.80
CA ALA A 333 -51.82 4.49 -3.66
C ALA A 333 -52.98 5.10 -4.48
N ASN A 334 -53.66 6.14 -3.98
CA ASN A 334 -54.85 6.67 -4.68
C ASN A 334 -54.64 8.00 -5.44
N TRP A 335 -53.48 8.66 -5.31
CA TRP A 335 -53.21 9.95 -5.99
C TRP A 335 -52.17 9.86 -7.12
N MET A 336 -51.55 8.70 -7.33
CA MET A 336 -50.46 8.52 -8.32
C MET A 336 -50.67 7.40 -9.34
N GLU A 337 -51.90 6.95 -9.60
CA GLU A 337 -52.18 6.04 -10.73
C GLU A 337 -51.85 6.65 -12.11
N GLY A 338 -51.84 7.99 -12.23
CA GLY A 338 -51.38 8.67 -13.45
C GLY A 338 -49.86 8.85 -13.59
N LEU A 339 -49.10 8.78 -12.48
CA LEU A 339 -47.63 8.93 -12.48
C LEU A 339 -46.90 7.57 -12.43
N LEU A 340 -47.65 6.47 -12.41
CA LEU A 340 -47.19 5.11 -12.15
C LEU A 340 -46.28 4.56 -13.26
N GLY A 341 -46.38 5.06 -14.49
CA GLY A 341 -45.41 4.74 -15.55
C GLY A 341 -43.98 5.23 -15.27
N VAL A 342 -43.82 6.31 -14.50
CA VAL A 342 -42.51 6.85 -14.09
C VAL A 342 -42.06 6.24 -12.75
N LEU A 343 -42.99 5.88 -11.86
CA LEU A 343 -42.69 5.20 -10.59
C LEU A 343 -42.31 3.71 -10.75
N PHE A 344 -42.68 3.06 -11.85
CA PHE A 344 -42.08 1.77 -12.24
C PHE A 344 -40.56 1.85 -12.44
N ALA A 345 -40.01 3.04 -12.72
CA ALA A 345 -38.57 3.28 -12.70
C ALA A 345 -38.01 3.47 -11.26
N PHE A 346 -38.84 3.88 -10.30
CA PHE A 346 -38.46 4.11 -8.90
C PHE A 346 -38.46 2.84 -8.04
N GLU A 347 -39.28 1.83 -8.35
CA GLU A 347 -39.10 0.51 -7.75
C GLU A 347 -37.77 -0.13 -8.16
N ASN A 348 -37.20 0.26 -9.30
CA ASN A 348 -35.84 -0.08 -9.68
C ASN A 348 -34.80 0.85 -9.07
N ALA A 349 -35.16 1.92 -8.34
CA ALA A 349 -34.19 2.89 -7.85
C ALA A 349 -33.32 2.36 -6.70
N ASP A 350 -33.78 1.43 -5.86
CA ASP A 350 -32.91 0.72 -4.90
C ASP A 350 -31.89 -0.16 -5.64
N ALA A 351 -32.35 -0.88 -6.66
CA ALA A 351 -31.49 -1.70 -7.50
C ALA A 351 -30.51 -0.82 -8.30
N VAL A 352 -30.94 0.30 -8.87
CA VAL A 352 -30.14 1.27 -9.61
C VAL A 352 -29.18 2.03 -8.70
N ALA A 353 -29.57 2.40 -7.48
CA ALA A 353 -28.70 3.03 -6.51
C ALA A 353 -27.62 2.06 -6.00
N ASN A 354 -27.99 0.80 -5.73
CA ASN A 354 -27.04 -0.26 -5.43
C ASN A 354 -26.15 -0.59 -6.63
N THR A 355 -26.71 -0.57 -7.85
CA THR A 355 -25.98 -0.73 -9.12
C THR A 355 -24.98 0.38 -9.33
N LEU A 356 -25.37 1.64 -9.13
CA LEU A 356 -24.52 2.81 -9.22
C LEU A 356 -23.44 2.80 -8.14
N CYS A 357 -23.76 2.40 -6.91
CA CYS A 357 -22.81 2.28 -5.82
C CYS A 357 -21.75 1.20 -6.11
N ILE A 358 -22.19 0.03 -6.59
CA ILE A 358 -21.28 -1.05 -6.94
C ILE A 358 -20.51 -0.74 -8.23
N ALA A 359 -21.13 -0.10 -9.22
CA ALA A 359 -20.45 0.34 -10.45
C ALA A 359 -19.45 1.47 -10.18
N THR A 360 -19.72 2.38 -9.23
CA THR A 360 -18.77 3.42 -8.80
C THR A 360 -17.67 2.86 -7.93
N LEU A 361 -17.96 1.88 -7.06
CA LEU A 361 -16.94 1.07 -6.38
C LEU A 361 -16.04 0.41 -7.43
N SER A 362 -16.60 -0.39 -8.34
CA SER A 362 -15.88 -1.12 -9.40
C SER A 362 -15.12 -0.21 -10.37
N GLY A 363 -15.72 0.91 -10.79
CA GLY A 363 -15.12 1.90 -11.67
C GLY A 363 -13.99 2.71 -11.03
N ALA A 364 -14.03 2.90 -9.70
CA ALA A 364 -12.90 3.47 -8.96
C ALA A 364 -11.71 2.51 -8.84
N PHE A 365 -11.90 1.21 -9.11
CA PHE A 365 -10.84 0.19 -9.08
C PHE A 365 -10.28 -0.17 -10.47
N LEU A 366 -10.98 0.17 -11.55
CA LEU A 366 -10.53 -0.06 -12.91
C LEU A 366 -9.72 1.15 -13.41
N PRO A 367 -8.41 1.03 -13.70
CA PRO A 367 -7.73 2.05 -14.50
C PRO A 367 -8.44 2.16 -15.86
N PRO A 368 -8.37 3.31 -16.57
CA PRO A 368 -8.99 3.46 -17.88
C PRO A 368 -8.44 2.37 -18.81
N MET A 369 -9.28 1.36 -19.10
CA MET A 369 -8.93 0.24 -19.97
C MET A 369 -8.94 0.75 -21.41
N PRO A 370 -7.84 0.58 -22.18
CA PRO A 370 -7.92 0.64 -23.63
C PRO A 370 -8.82 -0.52 -24.10
N VAL A 371 -9.69 -0.26 -25.07
CA VAL A 371 -10.75 -1.17 -25.60
C VAL A 371 -10.21 -2.48 -26.24
N ALA A 372 -8.91 -2.78 -26.17
CA ALA A 372 -8.27 -3.84 -26.95
C ALA A 372 -8.26 -5.26 -26.34
N LEU A 373 -8.91 -5.52 -25.19
CA LEU A 373 -8.72 -6.76 -24.41
C LEU A 373 -9.86 -7.80 -24.49
N SER A 374 -10.59 -7.86 -25.61
CA SER A 374 -11.60 -8.90 -25.87
C SER A 374 -11.05 -10.18 -26.52
N ARG A 375 -9.76 -10.26 -26.90
CA ARG A 375 -9.25 -11.37 -27.73
C ARG A 375 -8.23 -12.32 -27.08
N ALA A 376 -7.77 -12.07 -25.85
CA ALA A 376 -6.66 -12.85 -25.26
C ALA A 376 -7.06 -13.94 -24.24
N ALA A 377 -8.32 -14.05 -23.82
CA ALA A 377 -8.69 -14.83 -22.64
C ALA A 377 -9.03 -16.32 -22.85
N THR A 378 -8.77 -16.92 -24.03
CA THR A 378 -9.26 -18.28 -24.35
C THR A 378 -8.18 -19.36 -24.58
N ARG A 379 -6.93 -19.18 -24.12
CA ARG A 379 -5.83 -20.13 -24.49
C ARG A 379 -4.97 -20.72 -23.38
N THR A 380 -5.42 -20.81 -22.13
CA THR A 380 -4.62 -21.55 -21.13
C THR A 380 -5.48 -22.24 -20.10
N PHE A 381 -6.00 -23.42 -20.47
CA PHE A 381 -6.63 -24.35 -19.55
C PHE A 381 -6.30 -25.79 -19.97
N HIS A 382 -5.20 -26.34 -19.44
CA HIS A 382 -5.04 -27.75 -19.10
C HIS A 382 -3.64 -27.98 -18.53
N SER A 383 -3.56 -28.38 -17.25
CA SER A 383 -2.75 -29.50 -16.75
C SER A 383 -2.51 -29.40 -15.23
N ASN A 384 -3.00 -30.43 -14.55
CA ASN A 384 -2.58 -30.98 -13.26
C ASN A 384 -3.03 -30.34 -11.93
N CYS A 385 -4.20 -30.78 -11.48
CA CYS A 385 -4.42 -31.18 -10.09
C CYS A 385 -4.14 -32.69 -9.98
N ASP A 386 -3.24 -33.11 -9.09
CA ASP A 386 -3.48 -34.24 -8.18
C ASP A 386 -2.38 -34.39 -7.12
N ARG A 387 -2.82 -34.75 -5.91
CA ARG A 387 -2.09 -35.05 -4.65
C ARG A 387 -1.72 -33.89 -3.73
N ALA A 388 -2.61 -33.66 -2.77
CA ALA A 388 -2.26 -33.24 -1.42
C ALA A 388 -2.66 -34.36 -0.45
N ALA A 389 -1.71 -34.82 0.39
CA ALA A 389 -1.91 -35.16 1.81
C ALA A 389 -0.71 -35.96 2.35
N ALA A 390 0.36 -35.25 2.72
CA ALA A 390 1.22 -35.64 3.83
C ALA A 390 1.86 -34.35 4.35
N SER A 391 1.70 -34.08 5.63
CA SER A 391 2.37 -32.98 6.33
C SER A 391 3.75 -33.46 6.78
N PRO A 392 4.87 -32.93 6.27
CA PRO A 392 6.14 -33.06 6.94
C PRO A 392 6.31 -31.88 7.89
N SER A 393 6.48 -32.19 9.17
CA SER A 393 7.14 -31.30 10.12
C SER A 393 8.49 -30.88 9.53
N THR A 394 8.60 -29.62 9.12
CA THR A 394 9.83 -29.03 8.63
C THR A 394 10.84 -28.97 9.77
N ALA A 395 11.80 -29.89 9.76
CA ALA A 395 13.07 -29.73 10.43
C ALA A 395 13.78 -28.55 9.77
N ARG A 396 13.60 -27.35 10.33
CA ARG A 396 14.40 -26.17 9.98
C ARG A 396 15.84 -26.43 10.42
N THR A 397 16.73 -26.63 9.46
CA THR A 397 18.15 -26.36 9.62
C THR A 397 18.27 -24.86 9.90
N ARG A 398 18.25 -24.47 11.18
CA ARG A 398 18.87 -23.20 11.56
C ARG A 398 20.30 -23.27 11.01
N ILE A 399 20.65 -22.33 10.15
CA ILE A 399 22.06 -21.98 9.92
C ILE A 399 22.64 -21.83 11.33
N GLY A 400 23.54 -22.75 11.69
CA GLY A 400 24.07 -22.84 13.05
C GLY A 400 24.59 -21.48 13.45
N SER A 401 24.27 -21.03 14.67
CA SER A 401 24.91 -19.85 15.23
C SER A 401 26.43 -19.96 15.00
N PRO A 402 27.12 -18.87 14.63
CA PRO A 402 28.55 -18.90 14.28
C PRO A 402 29.49 -19.27 15.45
N SER A 403 28.97 -19.81 16.55
CA SER A 403 29.71 -20.28 17.72
C SER A 403 30.28 -21.70 17.58
N GLN A 404 30.44 -22.25 16.36
CA GLN A 404 31.46 -23.28 16.18
C GLN A 404 32.82 -22.61 16.38
N SER A 405 33.18 -22.43 17.65
CA SER A 405 34.50 -21.99 18.07
C SER A 405 35.48 -22.96 17.45
N CYS A 406 36.23 -22.50 16.45
CA CYS A 406 37.36 -23.24 15.96
C CYS A 406 38.20 -23.65 17.19
N SER A 407 38.52 -24.94 17.29
CA SER A 407 39.33 -25.51 18.37
C SER A 407 40.77 -25.00 18.39
N CYS A 408 41.10 -24.04 17.53
CA CYS A 408 42.33 -23.28 17.54
C CYS A 408 42.44 -22.28 18.72
N SER A 409 41.71 -22.52 19.82
CA SER A 409 41.76 -21.81 21.10
C SER A 409 43.18 -21.74 21.64
N ARG A 410 43.94 -20.70 21.27
CA ARG A 410 45.01 -20.19 22.11
C ARG A 410 44.46 -18.99 22.85
N THR A 411 44.20 -19.20 24.13
CA THR A 411 44.25 -18.14 25.13
C THR A 411 45.58 -17.41 24.95
N SER A 412 45.50 -16.12 24.64
CA SER A 412 46.65 -15.22 24.66
C SER A 412 47.06 -14.98 26.10
N GLU A 413 47.60 -15.99 26.76
CA GLU A 413 48.32 -15.81 28.03
C GLU A 413 49.81 -15.73 27.72
N SER A 414 50.35 -14.58 28.10
CA SER A 414 51.75 -14.17 28.11
C SER A 414 52.75 -15.30 28.38
N SER A 415 53.44 -15.79 27.34
CA SER A 415 54.78 -16.34 27.51
C SER A 415 55.74 -15.59 26.60
N SER A 416 56.68 -14.89 27.24
CA SER A 416 57.63 -13.94 26.68
C SER A 416 58.87 -14.62 26.12
N ASP A 417 58.73 -15.70 25.37
CA ASP A 417 59.88 -16.40 24.80
C ASP A 417 59.94 -16.20 23.28
N ALA A 418 60.82 -15.28 22.92
CA ALA A 418 61.28 -15.04 21.57
C ALA A 418 62.02 -16.27 21.02
N LYS A 419 61.41 -16.96 20.04
CA LYS A 419 62.05 -17.51 18.82
C LYS A 419 61.06 -18.37 18.01
N SER A 420 61.08 -18.17 16.69
CA SER A 420 60.33 -18.87 15.61
C SER A 420 58.93 -18.26 15.33
N ALA A 421 58.75 -17.29 14.42
CA ALA A 421 58.90 -17.36 12.96
C ALA A 421 58.13 -18.51 12.26
N GLU A 422 57.29 -19.24 12.98
CA GLU A 422 56.34 -20.18 12.39
C GLU A 422 54.97 -19.48 12.39
N ILE A 423 54.64 -18.86 11.25
CA ILE A 423 53.27 -18.41 10.96
C ILE A 423 52.39 -19.65 11.07
N LYS A 424 51.77 -19.85 12.24
CA LYS A 424 50.76 -20.88 12.43
C LYS A 424 49.74 -20.69 11.34
N ALA A 425 49.55 -21.71 10.51
CA ALA A 425 48.47 -21.77 9.54
C ALA A 425 47.15 -21.51 10.27
N VAL A 426 46.69 -20.26 10.24
CA VAL A 426 45.36 -19.88 10.71
C VAL A 426 44.42 -20.68 9.83
N CYS A 427 43.52 -21.45 10.43
CA CYS A 427 42.61 -22.26 9.62
C CYS A 427 41.74 -21.33 8.75
N GLU A 428 41.28 -21.86 7.62
CA GLU A 428 40.45 -21.11 6.66
C GLU A 428 39.22 -20.49 7.31
N THR A 429 38.61 -21.17 8.29
CA THR A 429 37.46 -20.67 9.04
C THR A 429 37.79 -19.41 9.85
N CYS A 430 38.95 -19.36 10.52
CA CYS A 430 39.35 -18.17 11.29
C CYS A 430 39.67 -17.00 10.37
N MET A 431 40.38 -17.23 9.26
CA MET A 431 40.63 -16.19 8.26
C MET A 431 39.32 -15.67 7.65
N ARG A 432 38.37 -16.57 7.37
CA ARG A 432 37.04 -16.20 6.87
C ARG A 432 36.30 -15.33 7.88
N ASN A 433 36.24 -15.74 9.14
CA ASN A 433 35.57 -15.01 10.21
C ASN A 433 36.23 -13.64 10.48
N GLU A 434 37.56 -13.57 10.42
CA GLU A 434 38.30 -12.30 10.53
C GLU A 434 37.94 -11.37 9.37
N LYS A 435 37.87 -11.89 8.14
CA LYS A 435 37.48 -11.08 6.98
C LYS A 435 36.01 -10.64 7.02
N VAL A 436 35.10 -11.50 7.52
CA VAL A 436 33.69 -11.12 7.78
C VAL A 436 33.62 -9.99 8.80
N ARG A 437 34.39 -10.09 9.89
CA ARG A 437 34.48 -9.05 10.92
C ARG A 437 35.02 -7.75 10.34
N GLU A 438 36.16 -7.78 9.66
CA GLU A 438 36.74 -6.62 8.98
C GLU A 438 35.69 -5.93 8.10
N LEU A 439 35.01 -6.69 7.24
CA LEU A 439 33.99 -6.15 6.33
C LEU A 439 32.78 -5.58 7.09
N ALA A 440 32.34 -6.21 8.18
CA ALA A 440 31.19 -5.78 8.97
C ALA A 440 31.43 -4.46 9.72
N TYR A 441 32.67 -4.18 10.10
CA TYR A 441 33.02 -2.98 10.86
C TYR A 441 33.31 -1.75 9.98
N ARG A 442 33.56 -1.94 8.67
CA ARG A 442 33.69 -0.83 7.72
C ARG A 442 32.35 -0.14 7.52
N SER A 443 32.31 1.18 7.56
CA SER A 443 31.09 1.94 7.27
C SER A 443 31.43 3.34 6.77
N VAL A 444 30.41 4.09 6.38
CA VAL A 444 30.53 5.51 6.04
C VAL A 444 29.50 6.30 6.83
N THR A 445 29.88 7.47 7.32
CA THR A 445 28.92 8.40 7.94
C THR A 445 28.11 9.11 6.88
N LEU A 446 26.89 9.53 7.22
CA LEU A 446 26.06 10.32 6.32
C LEU A 446 26.71 11.67 5.95
N ALA A 447 27.42 12.29 6.90
CA ALA A 447 28.27 13.45 6.65
C ALA A 447 29.32 13.16 5.56
N GLY A 448 30.12 12.09 5.73
CA GLY A 448 31.16 11.71 4.80
C GLY A 448 30.62 11.36 3.40
N LEU A 449 29.45 10.70 3.32
CA LEU A 449 28.78 10.44 2.05
C LEU A 449 28.36 11.71 1.32
N LEU A 450 27.79 12.69 2.03
CA LEU A 450 27.38 13.97 1.46
C LEU A 450 28.58 14.82 1.05
N ASP A 451 29.65 14.82 1.83
CA ASP A 451 30.87 15.53 1.45
C ASP A 451 31.57 14.87 0.25
N PHE A 452 31.59 13.52 0.17
CA PHE A 452 32.04 12.80 -1.03
C PHE A 452 31.21 13.19 -2.26
N TYR A 453 29.89 13.27 -2.13
CA TYR A 453 29.00 13.67 -3.22
C TYR A 453 29.28 15.07 -3.76
N LEU A 454 29.66 16.02 -2.91
CA LEU A 454 30.02 17.39 -3.34
C LEU A 454 31.28 17.48 -4.19
N LEU A 455 32.11 16.43 -4.18
CA LEU A 455 33.32 16.38 -4.99
C LEU A 455 33.05 15.89 -6.42
N LEU A 456 31.90 15.24 -6.63
CA LEU A 456 31.49 14.74 -7.92
C LEU A 456 31.06 15.89 -8.83
N GLY A 457 31.64 15.95 -10.03
CA GLY A 457 31.29 16.94 -11.06
C GLY A 457 31.91 18.32 -10.83
N ARG A 458 32.85 18.44 -9.89
CA ARG A 458 33.59 19.69 -9.69
C ARG A 458 34.67 19.84 -10.76
N CYS A 459 34.66 20.96 -11.49
CA CYS A 459 35.71 21.28 -12.46
C CYS A 459 36.94 21.86 -11.76
N SER A 460 38.14 21.45 -12.17
CA SER A 460 39.42 21.94 -11.61
C SER A 460 39.67 23.45 -11.80
N HIS A 461 38.91 24.11 -12.68
CA HIS A 461 39.00 25.54 -12.95
C HIS A 461 38.10 26.41 -12.07
N GLU A 462 37.17 25.81 -11.31
CA GLU A 462 36.33 26.56 -10.37
C GLU A 462 37.16 26.92 -9.14
N LEU A 463 37.09 28.20 -8.75
CA LEU A 463 37.94 28.87 -7.75
C LEU A 463 38.30 27.98 -6.54
N PRO A 464 39.52 28.14 -5.97
CA PRO A 464 39.92 27.43 -4.76
C PRO A 464 38.82 27.60 -3.71
N LEU A 465 38.46 26.49 -3.05
CA LEU A 465 37.66 26.58 -1.84
C LEU A 465 38.45 27.50 -0.91
N ASP A 466 37.80 28.53 -0.39
CA ASP A 466 38.34 29.27 0.74
C ASP A 466 38.79 28.22 1.78
N ASP A 467 40.10 28.17 2.09
CA ASP A 467 40.73 27.08 2.85
C ASP A 467 40.08 26.89 4.24
N SER A 468 39.31 27.88 4.69
CA SER A 468 38.47 27.84 5.90
C SER A 468 37.21 26.97 5.78
N ALA A 469 36.84 26.50 4.57
CA ALA A 469 35.58 25.80 4.29
C ALA A 469 35.76 24.31 3.91
N ALA A 470 36.96 23.75 4.06
CA ALA A 470 37.15 22.31 3.91
C ALA A 470 36.23 21.55 4.88
N PRO A 471 35.46 20.54 4.41
CA PRO A 471 34.54 19.80 5.26
C PRO A 471 35.32 19.15 6.42
N PRO A 472 34.96 19.45 7.69
CA PRO A 472 35.73 19.03 8.86
C PRO A 472 35.74 17.50 9.08
N SER A 473 34.88 16.77 8.38
CA SER A 473 34.72 15.32 8.44
C SER A 473 35.82 14.54 7.68
N LEU A 474 36.57 15.22 6.81
CA LEU A 474 37.45 14.58 5.84
C LEU A 474 38.91 14.70 6.24
N GLY A 475 39.57 13.56 6.44
CA GLY A 475 40.97 13.52 6.81
C GLY A 475 41.85 14.31 5.82
N ALA A 476 42.89 14.98 6.32
CA ALA A 476 43.77 15.85 5.53
C ALA A 476 44.34 15.19 4.26
N LYS A 477 44.60 13.89 4.32
CA LYS A 477 45.12 13.07 3.20
C LYS A 477 44.10 12.90 2.07
N VAL A 478 42.83 12.93 2.42
CA VAL A 478 41.71 12.80 1.51
C VAL A 478 41.43 14.15 0.85
N ALA A 479 41.53 15.25 1.60
CA ALA A 479 41.44 16.61 1.06
C ALA A 479 42.51 16.92 -0.02
N GLU A 480 43.74 16.43 0.15
CA GLU A 480 44.84 16.61 -0.83
C GLU A 480 44.54 15.92 -2.17
N LEU A 481 44.08 14.66 -2.13
CA LEU A 481 43.71 13.91 -3.33
C LEU A 481 42.49 14.51 -4.04
N TRP A 482 41.66 15.26 -3.31
CA TRP A 482 40.36 15.73 -3.79
C TRP A 482 40.32 17.20 -4.18
N GLY A 483 41.43 17.92 -4.03
CA GLY A 483 41.58 19.30 -4.51
C GLY A 483 41.36 19.45 -6.02
N GLN A 484 41.42 18.37 -6.79
CA GLN A 484 41.24 18.36 -8.25
C GLN A 484 39.79 18.07 -8.70
N GLY A 485 38.87 17.76 -7.78
CA GLY A 485 37.54 17.25 -8.11
C GLY A 485 37.55 15.76 -8.50
N LEU A 486 36.41 15.09 -8.36
CA LEU A 486 36.21 13.70 -8.77
C LEU A 486 35.20 13.64 -9.90
N MET A 487 35.44 12.79 -10.90
CA MET A 487 34.54 12.56 -12.04
C MET A 487 33.92 13.88 -12.59
N PRO A 488 34.71 14.74 -13.28
CA PRO A 488 34.24 16.06 -13.72
C PRO A 488 32.98 16.04 -14.59
N HIS A 489 32.74 14.93 -15.31
CA HIS A 489 31.55 14.72 -16.14
C HIS A 489 30.35 14.15 -15.37
N PHE A 490 30.41 14.09 -14.04
CA PHE A 490 29.31 13.56 -13.22
C PHE A 490 28.03 14.37 -13.43
N ASP A 491 26.97 13.64 -13.76
CA ASP A 491 25.62 14.14 -13.94
C ASP A 491 24.72 13.46 -12.90
N PRO A 492 24.12 14.20 -11.95
CA PRO A 492 23.32 13.62 -10.87
C PRO A 492 22.05 12.91 -11.37
N GLU A 493 21.59 13.18 -12.59
CA GLU A 493 20.40 12.54 -13.16
C GLU A 493 20.73 11.31 -14.01
N ARG A 494 21.99 11.15 -14.44
CA ARG A 494 22.39 10.11 -15.40
C ARG A 494 23.51 9.19 -14.90
N SER A 495 24.45 9.70 -14.12
CA SER A 495 25.58 8.91 -13.62
C SER A 495 25.09 7.80 -12.70
N THR A 496 25.34 6.56 -13.10
CA THR A 496 25.00 5.38 -12.32
C THR A 496 26.00 5.17 -11.19
N THR A 497 25.63 4.31 -10.25
CA THR A 497 26.51 3.91 -9.17
C THR A 497 27.75 3.18 -9.70
N ASN A 498 27.62 2.41 -10.78
CA ASN A 498 28.74 1.78 -11.46
C ASN A 498 29.73 2.83 -12.01
N ASP A 499 29.22 3.90 -12.63
CA ASP A 499 30.05 5.00 -13.16
C ASP A 499 30.85 5.65 -12.04
N VAL A 500 30.18 6.00 -10.92
CA VAL A 500 30.83 6.62 -9.75
C VAL A 500 31.84 5.69 -9.11
N VAL A 501 31.59 4.38 -9.04
CA VAL A 501 32.56 3.42 -8.50
C VAL A 501 33.85 3.43 -9.33
N ARG A 502 33.71 3.41 -10.66
CA ARG A 502 34.85 3.33 -11.59
C ARG A 502 35.61 4.64 -11.73
N HIS A 503 34.89 5.76 -11.80
CA HIS A 503 35.49 7.08 -12.03
C HIS A 503 35.88 7.84 -10.77
N ALA A 504 35.28 7.52 -9.61
CA ALA A 504 35.54 8.25 -8.37
C ALA A 504 36.01 7.34 -7.24
N VAL A 505 35.28 6.27 -6.90
CA VAL A 505 35.60 5.45 -5.73
C VAL A 505 36.95 4.75 -5.85
N ILE A 506 37.16 3.99 -6.95
CA ILE A 506 38.42 3.27 -7.18
C ILE A 506 39.62 4.23 -7.23
N PRO A 507 39.60 5.32 -8.02
CA PRO A 507 40.70 6.29 -8.02
C PRO A 507 40.93 6.93 -6.65
N ALA A 508 39.87 7.31 -5.93
CA ALA A 508 39.97 7.96 -4.63
C ALA A 508 40.51 7.01 -3.53
N SER A 509 40.26 5.71 -3.64
CA SER A 509 40.68 4.72 -2.64
C SER A 509 42.04 4.07 -2.92
N ARG A 510 42.77 4.58 -3.92
CA ARG A 510 44.09 4.08 -4.31
C ARG A 510 45.19 4.55 -3.36
N CYS A 511 46.06 3.61 -2.95
CA CYS A 511 47.22 3.88 -2.10
C CYS A 511 48.45 4.20 -2.97
N ARG A 512 48.64 5.47 -3.36
CA ARG A 512 49.74 5.90 -4.26
C ARG A 512 51.17 5.60 -3.76
N GLY A 513 51.34 5.28 -2.48
CA GLY A 513 52.64 4.90 -1.89
C GLY A 513 52.85 3.39 -1.73
N ALA A 514 51.86 2.55 -2.02
CA ALA A 514 52.00 1.10 -1.89
C ALA A 514 52.75 0.51 -3.10
N PRO A 515 53.63 -0.49 -2.91
CA PRO A 515 54.23 -1.25 -4.02
C PRO A 515 53.12 -1.82 -4.93
N GLY A 516 53.17 -1.54 -6.23
CA GLY A 516 52.13 -1.93 -7.18
C GLY A 516 50.88 -1.04 -7.19
N GLY A 517 50.84 0.02 -6.37
CA GLY A 517 49.77 1.02 -6.39
C GLY A 517 48.39 0.46 -6.07
N GLY A 518 48.31 -0.56 -5.19
CA GLY A 518 47.08 -1.18 -4.69
C GLY A 518 46.11 -0.21 -4.01
N GLY A 519 45.09 -0.73 -3.35
CA GLY A 519 44.09 0.14 -2.71
C GLY A 519 43.26 -0.55 -1.64
N ARG A 520 42.49 0.27 -0.93
CA ARG A 520 41.63 -0.16 0.18
C ARG A 520 40.17 0.18 -0.09
N ALA A 521 39.28 -0.27 0.79
CA ALA A 521 37.88 0.18 0.77
C ALA A 521 37.83 1.70 1.00
N LEU A 522 36.95 2.41 0.28
CA LEU A 522 36.83 3.86 0.45
C LEU A 522 36.30 4.22 1.84
N ALA A 523 35.47 3.37 2.45
CA ALA A 523 34.98 3.52 3.82
C ALA A 523 36.13 3.76 4.82
N GLU A 524 37.23 3.01 4.71
CA GLU A 524 38.39 3.15 5.61
C GLU A 524 39.08 4.52 5.51
N LEU A 525 38.92 5.23 4.39
CA LEU A 525 39.43 6.60 4.24
C LEU A 525 38.46 7.64 4.79
N LEU A 526 37.17 7.32 4.83
CA LEU A 526 36.10 8.22 5.28
C LEU A 526 35.84 8.12 6.79
N GLU A 527 36.26 7.02 7.43
CA GLU A 527 36.08 6.82 8.88
C GLU A 527 37.11 7.56 9.75
N ASP A 528 38.24 7.98 9.20
CA ASP A 528 39.37 8.61 9.92
C ASP A 528 39.02 9.92 10.67
N GLY A 529 37.80 10.45 10.53
CA GLY A 529 37.34 11.69 11.17
C GLY A 529 36.15 11.56 12.14
N ALA A 530 35.58 10.37 12.34
CA ALA A 530 34.41 10.22 13.21
C ALA A 530 34.79 10.39 14.70
N PRO A 531 34.05 11.17 15.50
CA PRO A 531 34.33 11.32 16.93
C PRO A 531 34.31 9.96 17.63
N MET A 532 35.45 9.53 18.18
CA MET A 532 35.54 8.34 19.04
C MET A 532 34.51 8.46 20.17
N GLY A 533 33.48 7.61 20.14
CA GLY A 533 32.44 7.55 21.18
C GLY A 533 31.00 7.70 20.68
N GLN A 534 30.75 8.16 19.46
CA GLN A 534 29.41 8.09 18.84
C GLN A 534 29.27 6.79 18.06
N GLN A 535 29.11 5.67 18.79
CA GLN A 535 28.60 4.42 18.22
C GLN A 535 27.11 4.60 17.90
N GLY A 536 26.80 5.35 16.85
CA GLY A 536 25.46 5.32 16.27
C GLY A 536 25.16 3.91 15.75
N THR A 537 23.87 3.60 15.63
CA THR A 537 23.37 2.39 14.99
C THR A 537 24.08 2.14 13.65
N LEU A 538 24.40 0.90 13.30
CA LEU A 538 24.88 0.57 11.96
C LEU A 538 23.69 0.22 11.06
N ARG A 539 23.66 0.76 9.84
CA ARG A 539 22.61 0.44 8.85
C ARG A 539 23.21 -0.15 7.60
N MET A 540 22.77 -1.33 7.17
CA MET A 540 23.20 -1.90 5.89
C MET A 540 22.27 -1.47 4.77
N VAL A 541 22.82 -1.08 3.61
CA VAL A 541 22.04 -0.60 2.46
C VAL A 541 22.09 -1.61 1.32
N THR A 542 20.93 -2.18 0.98
CA THR A 542 20.73 -2.94 -0.26
C THR A 542 20.36 -1.99 -1.40
N HIS A 543 21.10 -2.06 -2.50
CA HIS A 543 20.88 -1.24 -3.69
C HIS A 543 21.33 -1.95 -4.98
N ASN A 544 20.87 -1.45 -6.13
CA ASN A 544 21.36 -1.87 -7.44
C ASN A 544 22.45 -0.90 -7.94
N TRP A 545 23.50 -1.42 -8.59
CA TRP A 545 24.60 -0.62 -9.13
C TRP A 545 24.24 0.08 -10.43
N GLY A 546 23.23 -0.42 -11.16
CA GLY A 546 22.67 0.26 -12.34
C GLY A 546 21.89 1.54 -11.98
N ASN A 547 21.59 1.76 -10.70
CA ASN A 547 20.84 2.92 -10.25
C ASN A 547 21.66 4.20 -10.42
N VAL A 548 20.99 5.29 -10.79
CA VAL A 548 21.52 6.66 -10.71
C VAL A 548 22.06 6.88 -9.29
N PHE A 549 23.31 7.31 -9.17
CA PHE A 549 24.01 7.38 -7.89
C PHE A 549 23.35 8.39 -6.93
N ALA A 550 22.83 9.50 -7.44
CA ALA A 550 22.08 10.47 -6.64
C ALA A 550 20.82 9.86 -6.01
N HIS A 551 20.18 8.86 -6.65
CA HIS A 551 19.01 8.17 -6.09
C HIS A 551 19.39 7.29 -4.90
N LEU A 552 20.52 6.58 -4.98
CA LEU A 552 21.07 5.82 -3.85
C LEU A 552 21.31 6.75 -2.65
N LEU A 553 22.02 7.87 -2.87
CA LEU A 553 22.31 8.82 -1.80
C LEU A 553 21.02 9.47 -1.26
N ALA A 554 20.07 9.81 -2.13
CA ALA A 554 18.78 10.33 -1.72
C ALA A 554 18.01 9.36 -0.81
N ALA A 555 18.03 8.05 -1.12
CA ALA A 555 17.42 7.02 -0.28
C ALA A 555 18.07 6.93 1.10
N VAL A 556 19.40 7.00 1.17
CA VAL A 556 20.16 6.98 2.41
C VAL A 556 19.91 8.25 3.26
N VAL A 557 19.87 9.43 2.63
CA VAL A 557 19.53 10.69 3.30
C VAL A 557 18.08 10.72 3.76
N ALA A 558 17.14 10.21 2.95
CA ALA A 558 15.74 10.09 3.33
C ALA A 558 15.56 9.22 4.57
N ASP A 559 16.26 8.09 4.62
CA ASP A 559 16.33 7.23 5.80
C ASP A 559 16.90 7.96 7.03
N GLY A 560 17.99 8.72 6.88
CA GLY A 560 18.56 9.56 7.94
C GLY A 560 17.61 10.66 8.43
N LEU A 561 16.79 11.23 7.55
CA LEU A 561 15.75 12.20 7.89
C LEU A 561 14.47 11.57 8.46
N GLY A 562 14.38 10.24 8.50
CA GLY A 562 13.18 9.52 8.92
C GLY A 562 12.00 9.69 7.96
N VAL A 563 12.26 10.09 6.71
CA VAL A 563 11.26 10.15 5.64
C VAL A 563 11.36 8.88 4.80
N ARG A 564 10.22 8.44 4.25
CA ARG A 564 10.16 7.18 3.49
C ARG A 564 10.36 7.35 1.98
N ARG A 565 10.16 8.58 1.50
CA ARG A 565 10.21 8.95 0.09
C ARG A 565 11.48 9.75 -0.15
N TRP A 566 12.23 9.36 -1.15
CA TRP A 566 13.48 10.03 -1.48
C TRP A 566 13.40 10.96 -2.69
N GLY A 567 12.28 11.02 -3.43
CA GLY A 567 12.15 11.89 -4.61
C GLY A 567 12.41 13.38 -4.34
N ASP A 568 11.91 13.93 -3.22
CA ASP A 568 12.19 15.31 -2.82
C ASP A 568 13.69 15.55 -2.52
N VAL A 569 14.35 14.54 -1.95
CA VAL A 569 15.79 14.60 -1.65
C VAL A 569 16.61 14.48 -2.93
N ALA A 570 16.23 13.59 -3.85
CA ALA A 570 16.86 13.47 -5.15
C ALA A 570 16.79 14.77 -5.94
N ALA A 571 15.64 15.46 -5.97
CA ALA A 571 15.51 16.75 -6.64
C ALA A 571 16.49 17.81 -6.08
N ARG A 572 16.77 17.79 -4.77
CA ARG A 572 17.74 18.69 -4.13
C ARG A 572 19.19 18.32 -4.46
N LEU A 573 19.50 17.02 -4.51
CA LEU A 573 20.82 16.52 -4.90
C LEU A 573 21.09 16.75 -6.40
N SER A 574 20.07 16.70 -7.23
CA SER A 574 20.13 16.94 -8.68
C SER A 574 20.01 18.42 -9.08
N ALA A 575 20.31 19.35 -8.16
CA ALA A 575 20.32 20.77 -8.52
C ALA A 575 21.24 21.05 -9.73
N PRO A 576 20.81 21.91 -10.66
CA PRO A 576 21.37 22.02 -12.01
C PRO A 576 22.79 22.57 -12.04
N SER A 577 23.14 23.46 -11.10
CA SER A 577 24.50 23.98 -10.94
C SER A 577 25.18 23.35 -9.73
N TRP A 578 26.52 23.28 -9.78
CA TRP A 578 27.30 22.76 -8.66
C TRP A 578 27.13 23.62 -7.40
N GLU A 579 27.07 24.95 -7.52
CA GLU A 579 26.86 25.85 -6.37
C GLU A 579 25.49 25.66 -5.72
N GLU A 580 24.44 25.50 -6.51
CA GLU A 580 23.09 25.23 -5.98
C GLU A 580 23.05 23.86 -5.31
N ARG A 581 23.63 22.83 -5.92
CA ARG A 581 23.79 21.51 -5.32
C ARG A 581 24.53 21.57 -4.00
N ARG A 582 25.62 22.34 -3.94
CA ARG A 582 26.38 22.57 -2.71
C ARG A 582 25.51 23.19 -1.61
N ARG A 583 24.75 24.22 -1.95
CA ARG A 583 23.83 24.87 -0.99
C ARG A 583 22.79 23.87 -0.46
N GLU A 584 22.19 23.09 -1.35
CA GLU A 584 21.17 22.09 -1.00
C GLU A 584 21.73 20.96 -0.14
N VAL A 585 22.91 20.44 -0.45
CA VAL A 585 23.59 19.42 0.37
C VAL A 585 23.94 19.97 1.76
N ARG A 586 24.42 21.21 1.86
CA ARG A 586 24.68 21.84 3.16
C ARG A 586 23.40 22.03 3.98
N ALA A 587 22.29 22.38 3.31
CA ALA A 587 20.98 22.43 3.97
C ALA A 587 20.52 21.04 4.46
N LEU A 588 20.70 19.99 3.65
CA LEU A 588 20.44 18.61 4.07
C LEU A 588 21.31 18.19 5.26
N GLN A 589 22.60 18.52 5.27
CA GLN A 589 23.49 18.27 6.41
C GLN A 589 22.99 18.98 7.68
N ALA A 590 22.53 20.23 7.58
CA ALA A 590 21.96 20.96 8.70
C ALA A 590 20.65 20.32 9.22
N GLU A 591 19.78 19.85 8.33
CA GLU A 591 18.55 19.12 8.68
C GLU A 591 18.86 17.79 9.40
N LEU A 592 19.82 17.02 8.87
CA LEU A 592 20.30 15.79 9.49
C LEU A 592 20.97 16.03 10.83
N SER A 593 21.74 17.12 10.96
CA SER A 593 22.35 17.52 12.23
C SER A 593 21.27 17.85 13.26
N LYS A 594 20.22 18.56 12.86
CA LYS A 594 19.06 18.86 13.71
C LYS A 594 18.28 17.60 14.08
N ALA A 595 18.23 16.61 13.20
CA ALA A 595 17.63 15.30 13.46
C ALA A 595 18.53 14.39 14.32
N GLY A 596 19.80 14.76 14.54
CA GLY A 596 20.78 13.95 15.28
C GLY A 596 21.30 12.74 14.50
N THR A 597 21.10 12.69 13.19
CA THR A 597 21.42 11.54 12.32
C THR A 597 22.54 11.82 11.31
N LEU A 598 23.13 13.02 11.33
CA LEU A 598 24.25 13.37 10.43
C LEU A 598 25.46 12.41 10.55
N TRP A 599 25.69 11.87 11.75
CA TRP A 599 26.78 10.93 12.03
C TRP A 599 26.32 9.45 12.01
N GLN A 600 25.10 9.19 11.56
CA GLN A 600 24.58 7.83 11.36
C GLN A 600 25.51 7.06 10.41
N ARG A 601 25.86 5.83 10.79
CA ARG A 601 26.77 4.97 10.02
C ARG A 601 25.98 4.08 9.07
N TYR A 602 26.44 4.02 7.84
CA TYR A 602 25.86 3.21 6.78
C TYR A 602 26.93 2.27 6.21
N TRP A 603 26.59 1.00 6.10
CA TRP A 603 27.32 0.03 5.31
C TRP A 603 26.72 0.01 3.91
N VAL A 604 27.49 0.50 2.92
CA VAL A 604 27.10 0.55 1.50
C VAL A 604 28.18 -0.15 0.71
N CYS A 605 27.83 -1.19 -0.04
CA CYS A 605 28.82 -2.12 -0.61
C CYS A 605 29.84 -1.42 -1.53
N THR A 606 29.43 -0.38 -2.25
CA THR A 606 30.30 0.41 -3.13
C THR A 606 31.45 1.09 -2.38
N PHE A 607 31.23 1.46 -1.11
CA PHE A 607 32.21 2.11 -0.25
C PHE A 607 32.94 1.12 0.66
N CYS A 608 32.23 0.11 1.16
CA CYS A 608 32.73 -0.78 2.23
C CYS A 608 33.47 -2.02 1.69
N VAL A 609 33.21 -2.43 0.44
CA VAL A 609 33.99 -3.48 -0.22
C VAL A 609 35.26 -2.87 -0.82
N ASN A 610 36.39 -3.55 -0.69
CA ASN A 610 37.63 -3.16 -1.35
C ASN A 610 37.55 -3.41 -2.87
N GLN A 611 37.15 -2.38 -3.60
CA GLN A 611 36.98 -2.44 -5.05
C GLN A 611 38.28 -2.78 -5.79
N HIS A 612 39.44 -2.47 -5.21
CA HIS A 612 40.75 -2.84 -5.77
C HIS A 612 41.01 -4.33 -5.66
N ALA A 613 40.56 -4.99 -4.58
CA ALA A 613 40.71 -6.43 -4.40
C ALA A 613 39.62 -7.25 -5.11
N SER A 614 38.65 -6.59 -5.77
CA SER A 614 37.52 -7.26 -6.41
C SER A 614 37.43 -6.97 -7.91
N ILE A 615 37.01 -5.76 -8.31
CA ILE A 615 36.51 -5.52 -9.67
C ILE A 615 37.36 -4.56 -10.52
N CYS A 616 38.34 -3.87 -9.93
CA CYS A 616 38.95 -2.69 -10.57
C CYS A 616 39.67 -2.96 -11.91
N HIS A 617 40.01 -4.22 -12.24
CA HIS A 617 40.64 -4.63 -13.51
C HIS A 617 39.67 -5.22 -14.53
N SER A 618 38.51 -5.68 -14.07
CA SER A 618 37.57 -6.37 -14.95
C SER A 618 36.93 -5.32 -15.85
N PRO A 619 37.04 -5.46 -17.18
CA PRO A 619 36.29 -4.61 -18.10
C PRO A 619 34.80 -4.81 -17.81
N SER A 620 34.13 -3.70 -17.53
CA SER A 620 32.68 -3.70 -17.50
C SER A 620 32.19 -3.78 -18.94
N ALA A 621 31.19 -4.62 -19.20
CA ALA A 621 30.47 -4.58 -20.47
C ALA A 621 29.68 -3.26 -20.65
N CYS A 622 29.58 -2.45 -19.60
CA CYS A 622 28.87 -1.18 -19.59
C CYS A 622 29.80 -0.03 -20.00
N ALA A 623 29.24 0.90 -20.76
CA ALA A 623 29.82 2.23 -20.95
C ALA A 623 29.32 3.17 -19.86
N ASP A 624 30.09 4.23 -19.58
CA ASP A 624 29.70 5.33 -18.71
C ASP A 624 28.39 5.96 -19.22
N ALA A 625 27.38 6.07 -18.35
CA ALA A 625 26.04 6.47 -18.77
C ALA A 625 25.93 7.92 -19.27
N VAL A 626 26.93 8.77 -18.97
CA VAL A 626 26.96 10.17 -19.38
C VAL A 626 27.70 10.34 -20.70
N THR A 627 28.94 9.85 -20.76
CA THR A 627 29.90 10.04 -21.85
C THR A 627 29.79 8.99 -22.94
N GLY A 628 29.18 7.84 -22.65
CA GLY A 628 29.12 6.68 -23.55
C GLY A 628 30.47 6.00 -23.78
N GLN A 629 31.53 6.40 -23.06
CA GLN A 629 32.86 5.81 -23.18
C GLN A 629 32.99 4.55 -22.32
N PRO A 630 33.87 3.60 -22.68
CA PRO A 630 34.19 2.47 -21.82
C PRO A 630 34.68 2.93 -20.44
N LEU A 631 34.21 2.28 -19.38
CA LEU A 631 34.61 2.58 -18.02
C LEU A 631 36.12 2.33 -17.82
N PRO A 632 36.84 3.19 -17.08
CA PRO A 632 38.29 3.10 -16.93
C PRO A 632 38.69 1.84 -16.15
N LEU A 633 39.81 1.27 -16.56
CA LEU A 633 40.46 0.18 -15.84
C LEU A 633 41.50 0.75 -14.89
N CYS A 634 41.55 0.19 -13.68
CA CYS A 634 42.63 0.47 -12.76
C CYS A 634 43.85 -0.36 -13.15
N ASP A 635 45.04 0.23 -13.07
CA ASP A 635 46.35 -0.38 -13.36
C ASP A 635 47.10 -0.79 -12.07
N CYS A 636 46.40 -0.93 -10.94
CA CYS A 636 47.04 -1.41 -9.71
C CYS A 636 47.44 -2.89 -9.79
N SER A 637 48.42 -3.34 -9.03
CA SER A 637 48.79 -4.75 -8.96
C SER A 637 48.12 -5.50 -7.81
N GLU A 638 47.03 -4.95 -7.26
CA GLU A 638 46.27 -5.58 -6.17
C GLU A 638 45.75 -6.96 -6.62
N PRO A 639 45.97 -8.05 -5.86
CA PRO A 639 45.38 -9.35 -6.17
C PRO A 639 43.84 -9.29 -6.20
N LYS A 640 43.22 -10.12 -7.05
CA LYS A 640 41.75 -10.18 -7.19
C LYS A 640 41.22 -11.43 -6.54
N PHE A 641 40.32 -11.25 -5.57
CA PHE A 641 39.70 -12.35 -4.84
C PHE A 641 38.22 -12.43 -5.23
N LEU A 642 37.89 -13.47 -6.01
CA LEU A 642 36.54 -13.77 -6.46
C LEU A 642 36.12 -15.13 -5.88
N ASN A 643 35.10 -15.79 -6.44
CA ASN A 643 34.53 -17.02 -5.86
C ASN A 643 35.52 -18.21 -5.85
N ASP A 644 36.61 -18.13 -6.62
CA ASP A 644 37.74 -19.07 -6.60
C ASP A 644 38.66 -18.91 -5.36
N SER A 645 38.56 -17.77 -4.67
CA SER A 645 39.27 -17.46 -3.43
C SER A 645 38.28 -17.21 -2.28
N PRO A 646 37.48 -18.21 -1.86
CA PRO A 646 36.30 -18.00 -1.03
C PRO A 646 36.61 -17.42 0.36
N VAL A 647 37.81 -17.64 0.90
CA VAL A 647 38.25 -17.08 2.18
C VAL A 647 38.50 -15.57 2.06
N LEU A 648 39.13 -15.11 0.97
CA LEU A 648 39.56 -13.73 0.79
C LEU A 648 38.53 -12.86 0.04
N CYS A 649 37.63 -13.47 -0.75
CA CYS A 649 36.59 -12.78 -1.50
C CYS A 649 35.64 -12.03 -0.56
N GLU A 650 35.51 -10.72 -0.69
CA GLU A 650 34.57 -9.94 0.13
C GLU A 650 33.12 -10.08 -0.35
N LEU A 651 32.93 -10.39 -1.64
CA LEU A 651 31.61 -10.42 -2.28
C LEU A 651 30.76 -11.65 -1.94
N ASN A 652 31.33 -12.69 -1.33
CA ASN A 652 30.60 -13.91 -0.96
C ASN A 652 30.24 -13.99 0.55
N LYS A 653 30.44 -12.89 1.29
CA LYS A 653 30.34 -12.82 2.76
C LYS A 653 29.13 -12.06 3.29
N PHE A 654 28.25 -11.55 2.43
CA PHE A 654 27.14 -10.69 2.84
C PHE A 654 26.22 -11.33 3.90
N ASP A 655 25.85 -12.61 3.75
CA ASP A 655 24.99 -13.32 4.71
C ASP A 655 25.66 -13.41 6.10
N GLU A 656 26.93 -13.83 6.12
CA GLU A 656 27.72 -13.95 7.37
C GLU A 656 27.98 -12.58 8.01
N MET A 657 28.22 -11.57 7.18
CA MET A 657 28.43 -10.20 7.61
C MET A 657 27.15 -9.62 8.21
N MET A 658 25.99 -9.80 7.57
CA MET A 658 24.70 -9.37 8.09
C MET A 658 24.40 -10.10 9.40
N GLY A 659 24.61 -11.42 9.46
CA GLY A 659 24.45 -12.22 10.68
C GLY A 659 25.33 -11.72 11.83
N LEU A 660 26.60 -11.37 11.54
CA LEU A 660 27.51 -10.77 12.52
C LEU A 660 27.01 -9.39 12.97
N MET A 661 26.61 -8.51 12.04
CA MET A 661 26.09 -7.18 12.37
C MET A 661 24.85 -7.26 13.27
N ILE A 662 23.92 -8.16 12.99
CA ILE A 662 22.73 -8.38 13.83
C ILE A 662 23.12 -8.79 15.25
N SER A 663 24.18 -9.60 15.39
CA SER A 663 24.63 -10.08 16.70
C SER A 663 25.45 -9.05 17.49
N GLU A 664 26.13 -8.13 16.81
CA GLU A 664 27.05 -7.16 17.42
C GLU A 664 26.40 -5.78 17.62
N PHE A 665 25.37 -5.42 16.84
CA PHE A 665 24.70 -4.12 16.89
C PHE A 665 23.21 -4.30 17.23
N ASP A 666 22.84 -3.99 18.47
CA ASP A 666 21.47 -4.16 19.01
C ASP A 666 20.37 -3.47 18.18
N ASP A 667 20.70 -2.34 17.57
CA ASP A 667 19.75 -1.53 16.78
C ASP A 667 19.93 -1.70 15.26
N PHE A 668 20.61 -2.76 14.78
CA PHE A 668 20.89 -2.93 13.35
C PHE A 668 19.64 -2.78 12.46
N VAL A 669 19.74 -1.91 11.45
CA VAL A 669 18.66 -1.66 10.49
C VAL A 669 19.11 -2.02 9.08
N HIS A 670 18.20 -2.63 8.31
CA HIS A 670 18.39 -2.91 6.89
C HIS A 670 17.64 -1.88 6.04
N VAL A 671 18.36 -1.04 5.31
CA VAL A 671 17.79 -0.03 4.42
C VAL A 671 17.73 -0.57 3.01
N VAL A 672 16.56 -0.49 2.37
CA VAL A 672 16.33 -0.96 1.01
C VAL A 672 16.15 0.27 0.12
N ALA A 673 17.18 0.63 -0.63
CA ALA A 673 17.19 1.77 -1.53
C ALA A 673 16.63 1.38 -2.90
N VAL A 674 15.29 1.36 -3.00
CA VAL A 674 14.58 1.00 -4.22
C VAL A 674 14.67 2.13 -5.23
N ASP A 675 15.13 1.81 -6.42
CA ASP A 675 15.23 2.75 -7.54
C ASP A 675 13.88 3.14 -8.13
N HIS A 676 13.91 4.10 -9.06
CA HIS A 676 12.71 4.63 -9.68
C HIS A 676 11.95 3.57 -10.48
N ASN A 677 12.65 2.62 -11.10
CA ASN A 677 12.09 1.57 -11.95
C ASN A 677 11.87 0.24 -11.19
N PHE A 678 12.26 0.17 -9.91
CA PHE A 678 12.24 -1.04 -9.10
C PHE A 678 13.15 -2.17 -9.65
N ASP A 679 14.17 -1.81 -10.43
CA ASP A 679 15.17 -2.74 -10.99
C ASP A 679 15.91 -3.51 -9.89
N LEU A 680 15.99 -2.95 -8.67
CA LEU A 680 16.48 -3.65 -7.48
C LEU A 680 15.80 -5.01 -7.28
N LEU A 681 14.50 -5.12 -7.54
CA LEU A 681 13.76 -6.37 -7.38
C LEU A 681 14.03 -7.39 -8.50
N ALA A 682 14.69 -6.97 -9.58
CA ALA A 682 15.19 -7.85 -10.62
C ALA A 682 16.63 -8.33 -10.34
N ARG A 683 17.25 -7.97 -9.21
CA ARG A 683 18.64 -8.35 -8.89
C ARG A 683 18.68 -9.49 -7.87
N ALA A 684 19.29 -10.61 -8.24
CA ALA A 684 19.28 -11.84 -7.43
C ALA A 684 19.89 -11.61 -6.04
N TRP A 685 21.01 -10.88 -5.96
CA TRP A 685 21.66 -10.50 -4.70
C TRP A 685 20.77 -9.63 -3.82
N CYS A 686 20.13 -8.60 -4.38
CA CYS A 686 19.24 -7.72 -3.61
C CYS A 686 18.04 -8.49 -3.05
N ILE A 687 17.48 -9.43 -3.82
CA ILE A 687 16.39 -10.29 -3.37
C ILE A 687 16.84 -11.23 -2.25
N ALA A 688 18.03 -11.82 -2.35
CA ALA A 688 18.61 -12.65 -1.29
C ALA A 688 18.77 -11.85 0.02
N GLU A 689 19.36 -10.65 -0.05
CA GLU A 689 19.53 -9.75 1.10
C GLU A 689 18.19 -9.35 1.74
N LEU A 690 17.15 -9.09 0.93
CA LEU A 690 15.81 -8.78 1.42
C LEU A 690 15.20 -9.92 2.22
N VAL A 691 15.29 -11.14 1.70
CA VAL A 691 14.74 -12.32 2.37
C VAL A 691 15.54 -12.67 3.61
N GLU A 692 16.88 -12.55 3.58
CA GLU A 692 17.74 -12.78 4.74
C GLU A 692 17.43 -11.79 5.87
N GLY A 693 17.36 -10.49 5.57
CA GLY A 693 16.97 -9.47 6.55
C GLY A 693 15.61 -9.77 7.20
N HIS A 694 14.63 -10.24 6.43
CA HIS A 694 13.33 -10.66 6.95
C HIS A 694 13.41 -11.93 7.82
N ALA A 695 14.12 -12.96 7.34
CA ALA A 695 14.29 -14.23 8.04
C ALA A 695 15.00 -14.04 9.39
N SER A 696 15.94 -13.10 9.43
CA SER A 696 16.67 -12.68 10.62
C SER A 696 15.93 -11.64 11.49
N ASN A 697 14.68 -11.30 11.14
CA ASN A 697 13.82 -10.36 11.86
C ASN A 697 14.47 -8.98 12.07
N VAL A 698 15.26 -8.53 11.10
CA VAL A 698 15.83 -7.19 11.06
C VAL A 698 14.76 -6.19 10.68
N GLU A 699 14.80 -4.99 11.27
CA GLU A 699 13.93 -3.90 10.84
C GLU A 699 14.34 -3.43 9.43
N GLN A 700 13.40 -3.52 8.48
CA GLN A 700 13.64 -3.15 7.08
C GLN A 700 13.00 -1.80 6.74
N HIS A 701 13.83 -0.82 6.41
CA HIS A 701 13.44 0.51 5.97
C HIS A 701 13.44 0.59 4.44
N VAL A 702 12.26 0.44 3.84
CA VAL A 702 12.12 0.58 2.38
C VAL A 702 11.96 2.03 1.98
N GLN A 703 12.90 2.50 1.18
CA GLN A 703 12.99 3.85 0.65
C GLN A 703 12.64 3.81 -0.84
N ILE A 704 11.49 4.39 -1.22
CA ILE A 704 11.05 4.47 -2.62
C ILE A 704 11.05 5.91 -3.13
N HIS A 705 11.16 6.11 -4.44
CA HIS A 705 11.14 7.45 -5.04
C HIS A 705 9.88 8.21 -4.65
N SER A 706 8.73 7.66 -5.04
CA SER A 706 7.42 8.26 -4.84
C SER A 706 6.32 7.21 -4.93
N SER A 707 5.08 7.59 -4.57
CA SER A 707 3.94 6.67 -4.66
C SER A 707 3.55 6.38 -6.11
N GLU A 708 3.80 7.32 -7.01
CA GLU A 708 3.54 7.22 -8.44
C GLU A 708 4.49 6.20 -9.09
N ALA A 709 5.78 6.25 -8.75
CA ALA A 709 6.76 5.27 -9.21
C ALA A 709 6.37 3.84 -8.79
N LEU A 710 5.90 3.66 -7.53
CA LEU A 710 5.37 2.37 -7.10
C LEU A 710 4.15 1.93 -7.90
N GLU A 711 3.20 2.83 -8.15
CA GLU A 711 1.98 2.51 -8.91
C GLU A 711 2.26 2.15 -10.37
N GLN A 712 3.22 2.83 -10.99
CA GLN A 712 3.66 2.57 -12.37
C GLN A 712 4.32 1.20 -12.51
N ASN A 713 5.21 0.85 -11.58
CA ASN A 713 5.97 -0.42 -11.64
C ASN A 713 5.25 -1.59 -10.96
N TYR A 714 4.15 -1.35 -10.23
CA TYR A 714 3.46 -2.38 -9.45
C TYR A 714 3.18 -3.66 -10.23
N ARG A 715 2.77 -3.55 -11.50
CA ARG A 715 2.42 -4.70 -12.35
C ARG A 715 3.61 -5.60 -12.65
N GLU A 716 4.78 -5.01 -12.86
CA GLU A 716 6.02 -5.71 -13.19
C GLU A 716 6.64 -6.38 -11.96
N MET A 717 6.35 -5.85 -10.77
CA MET A 717 6.86 -6.38 -9.51
C MET A 717 6.07 -7.59 -8.99
N VAL A 718 4.78 -7.75 -9.33
CA VAL A 718 3.96 -8.88 -8.87
C VAL A 718 4.57 -10.24 -9.25
N PRO A 719 5.06 -10.48 -10.47
CA PRO A 719 5.62 -11.78 -10.85
C PRO A 719 7.09 -11.99 -10.44
N VAL A 720 7.68 -11.17 -9.57
CA VAL A 720 9.11 -11.31 -9.21
C VAL A 720 9.40 -12.68 -8.60
N ARG A 721 10.42 -13.35 -9.15
CA ARG A 721 10.94 -14.65 -8.73
C ARG A 721 12.45 -14.63 -8.78
N VAL A 722 13.10 -15.29 -7.82
CA VAL A 722 14.56 -15.24 -7.66
C VAL A 722 15.30 -15.85 -8.86
N GLN A 723 14.76 -16.88 -9.50
CA GLN A 723 15.34 -17.50 -10.69
C GLN A 723 15.24 -16.63 -11.95
N ASP A 724 14.34 -15.66 -11.98
CA ASP A 724 14.16 -14.73 -13.10
C ASP A 724 15.02 -13.47 -12.91
N CYS A 725 15.61 -13.29 -11.72
CA CYS A 725 16.48 -12.16 -11.42
C CYS A 725 17.84 -12.26 -12.13
N GLU A 726 18.45 -11.12 -12.36
CA GLU A 726 19.76 -10.93 -12.95
C GLU A 726 20.86 -10.88 -11.89
N ALA A 727 22.06 -11.31 -12.27
CA ALA A 727 23.29 -11.07 -11.54
C ALA A 727 24.35 -10.54 -12.51
N SER A 728 25.33 -9.78 -12.00
CA SER A 728 26.44 -9.30 -12.84
C SER A 728 27.26 -10.44 -13.44
N ARG A 729 27.23 -11.61 -12.79
CA ARG A 729 27.88 -12.84 -13.21
C ARG A 729 26.92 -14.01 -13.02
N GLU A 730 26.78 -14.88 -14.01
CA GLU A 730 25.84 -16.01 -13.96
C GLU A 730 26.22 -17.06 -12.90
N GLU A 731 27.51 -17.18 -12.58
CA GLU A 731 27.99 -17.99 -11.46
C GLU A 731 27.44 -17.53 -10.12
N ASP A 732 27.27 -16.23 -9.89
CA ASP A 732 26.73 -15.71 -8.63
C ASP A 732 25.24 -16.06 -8.51
N LYS A 733 24.47 -15.93 -9.61
CA LYS A 733 23.07 -16.36 -9.64
C LYS A 733 22.94 -17.86 -9.36
N ARG A 734 23.79 -18.69 -9.99
CA ARG A 734 23.83 -20.14 -9.73
C ARG A 734 24.19 -20.44 -8.28
N GLU A 735 25.13 -19.71 -7.69
CA GLU A 735 25.49 -19.88 -6.28
C GLU A 735 24.32 -19.53 -5.34
N ILE A 736 23.62 -18.42 -5.58
CA ILE A 736 22.42 -18.04 -4.80
C ILE A 736 21.34 -19.12 -4.91
N LEU A 737 21.02 -19.58 -6.14
CA LEU A 737 20.01 -20.61 -6.35
C LEU A 737 20.42 -21.95 -5.70
N ALA A 738 21.70 -22.31 -5.79
CA ALA A 738 22.23 -23.52 -5.14
C ALA A 738 22.19 -23.42 -3.60
N ARG A 739 22.41 -22.24 -3.03
CA ARG A 739 22.26 -21.99 -1.58
C ARG A 739 20.81 -22.11 -1.11
N ILE A 740 19.85 -21.69 -1.93
CA ILE A 740 18.42 -21.83 -1.61
C ILE A 740 18.02 -23.32 -1.58
N GLY A 741 18.53 -24.12 -2.52
CA GLY A 741 18.39 -25.58 -2.50
C GLY A 741 17.65 -26.15 -3.70
N SER A 742 16.69 -27.05 -3.45
CA SER A 742 15.93 -27.72 -4.50
C SER A 742 14.92 -26.80 -5.20
N GLN A 743 14.30 -27.25 -6.30
CA GLN A 743 13.24 -26.47 -6.95
C GLN A 743 12.05 -26.18 -6.01
N GLU A 744 11.73 -27.11 -5.09
CA GLU A 744 10.70 -26.90 -4.07
C GLU A 744 11.08 -25.78 -3.10
N ASP A 745 12.34 -25.75 -2.66
CA ASP A 745 12.88 -24.69 -1.80
C ASP A 745 12.86 -23.33 -2.52
N ILE A 746 13.16 -23.30 -3.81
CA ILE A 746 13.05 -22.09 -4.65
C ILE A 746 11.62 -21.57 -4.71
N GLU A 747 10.61 -22.43 -4.86
CA GLU A 747 9.21 -21.98 -4.83
C GLU A 747 8.77 -21.51 -3.43
N GLN A 748 9.27 -22.15 -2.37
CA GLN A 748 9.03 -21.69 -1.00
C GLN A 748 9.70 -20.33 -0.76
N PHE A 749 10.90 -20.13 -1.27
CA PHE A 749 11.61 -18.85 -1.24
C PHE A 749 10.81 -17.77 -1.96
N ASN A 750 10.35 -18.02 -3.19
CA ASN A 750 9.51 -17.09 -3.95
C ASN A 750 8.19 -16.77 -3.22
N THR A 751 7.56 -17.77 -2.62
CA THR A 751 6.35 -17.56 -1.81
C THR A 751 6.64 -16.67 -0.60
N SER A 752 7.80 -16.85 0.04
CA SER A 752 8.24 -16.04 1.17
C SER A 752 8.55 -14.61 0.73
N LEU A 753 9.21 -14.43 -0.40
CA LEU A 753 9.45 -13.13 -1.03
C LEU A 753 8.15 -12.39 -1.36
N GLN A 754 7.17 -13.06 -1.96
CA GLN A 754 5.87 -12.47 -2.27
C GLN A 754 5.11 -12.05 -1.00
N ASN A 755 5.18 -12.86 0.06
CA ASN A 755 4.63 -12.50 1.36
C ASN A 755 5.40 -11.34 2.02
N LEU A 756 6.73 -11.28 1.85
CA LEU A 756 7.56 -10.17 2.33
C LEU A 756 7.21 -8.87 1.62
N LEU A 757 7.01 -8.87 0.30
CA LEU A 757 6.70 -7.66 -0.44
C LEU A 757 5.24 -7.21 -0.23
N TYR A 758 4.28 -8.12 -0.41
CA TYR A 758 2.85 -7.79 -0.53
C TYR A 758 1.97 -8.34 0.58
N GLY A 759 2.53 -9.14 1.49
CA GLY A 759 1.79 -9.69 2.60
C GLY A 759 1.21 -8.61 3.51
N ARG A 760 0.42 -9.04 4.49
CA ARG A 760 -0.27 -8.11 5.41
C ARG A 760 0.68 -7.17 6.17
N ASN A 761 1.88 -7.65 6.46
CA ASN A 761 2.96 -6.86 7.07
C ASN A 761 4.11 -6.68 6.08
N GLY A 762 3.84 -6.84 4.79
CA GLY A 762 4.85 -6.76 3.76
C GLY A 762 5.38 -5.33 3.60
N LEU A 763 6.59 -5.23 3.09
CA LEU A 763 7.37 -4.01 2.94
C LEU A 763 6.59 -2.95 2.14
N LEU A 764 5.85 -3.36 1.13
CA LEU A 764 5.09 -2.47 0.25
C LEU A 764 3.65 -2.23 0.74
N ASN A 765 3.15 -2.99 1.71
CA ASN A 765 1.74 -2.89 2.11
C ASN A 765 1.41 -1.53 2.76
N ALA A 766 2.36 -0.93 3.48
CA ALA A 766 2.19 0.41 4.03
C ALA A 766 1.95 1.45 2.92
N TRP A 767 2.63 1.28 1.79
CA TRP A 767 2.58 2.17 0.63
C TRP A 767 1.30 2.04 -0.19
N LEU A 768 0.76 0.82 -0.28
CA LEU A 768 -0.47 0.51 -1.01
C LEU A 768 -1.76 0.83 -0.23
N SER A 769 -1.63 1.29 1.01
CA SER A 769 -2.79 1.61 1.84
C SER A 769 -3.43 2.93 1.41
N GLY A 770 -4.76 2.94 1.22
CA GLY A 770 -5.51 4.16 0.88
C GLY A 770 -5.39 5.27 1.95
N GLU A 771 -5.14 4.89 3.21
CA GLU A 771 -4.81 5.84 4.29
C GLU A 771 -3.50 6.56 4.01
N TYR A 772 -2.46 5.83 3.60
CA TYR A 772 -1.17 6.41 3.26
C TYR A 772 -1.25 7.29 2.02
N ARG A 773 -1.98 6.85 0.98
CA ARG A 773 -2.27 7.69 -0.20
C ARG A 773 -2.93 9.01 0.24
N SER A 774 -3.97 8.94 1.08
CA SER A 774 -4.68 10.13 1.60
C SER A 774 -3.76 11.07 2.39
N ARG A 775 -2.86 10.53 3.23
CA ARG A 775 -1.84 11.32 3.93
C ARG A 775 -0.86 11.97 2.96
N GLY A 776 -0.39 11.23 1.96
CA GLY A 776 0.51 11.76 0.93
C GLY A 776 -0.09 12.94 0.18
N VAL A 777 -1.37 12.85 -0.18
CA VAL A 777 -2.11 13.96 -0.78
C VAL A 777 -2.20 15.14 0.20
N GLY A 778 -2.52 14.89 1.48
CA GLY A 778 -2.59 15.95 2.48
C GLY A 778 -1.27 16.71 2.66
N VAL A 779 -0.14 16.02 2.69
CA VAL A 779 1.19 16.65 2.75
C VAL A 779 1.46 17.49 1.50
N ALA A 780 1.14 16.98 0.31
CA ALA A 780 1.31 17.75 -0.93
C ALA A 780 0.45 19.03 -0.92
N VAL A 781 -0.81 18.94 -0.50
CA VAL A 781 -1.71 20.10 -0.36
C VAL A 781 -1.19 21.07 0.70
N ALA A 782 -0.72 20.59 1.85
CA ALA A 782 -0.17 21.43 2.92
C ALA A 782 1.03 22.25 2.44
N ARG A 783 1.94 21.63 1.68
CA ARG A 783 3.09 22.31 1.07
C ARG A 783 2.64 23.40 0.09
N VAL A 784 1.66 23.11 -0.75
CA VAL A 784 1.08 24.12 -1.65
C VAL A 784 0.49 25.27 -0.84
N LEU A 785 -0.36 24.99 0.13
CA LEU A 785 -0.99 26.02 0.98
C LEU A 785 0.04 26.88 1.72
N ALA A 786 1.07 26.27 2.32
CA ALA A 786 2.14 27.00 3.00
C ALA A 786 2.88 27.96 2.06
N ARG A 787 3.10 27.57 0.80
CA ARG A 787 3.73 28.43 -0.20
C ARG A 787 2.82 29.56 -0.66
N LEU A 788 1.52 29.29 -0.83
CA LEU A 788 0.57 30.35 -1.16
C LEU A 788 0.47 31.38 -0.04
N GLN A 789 0.50 30.92 1.21
CA GLN A 789 0.57 31.80 2.38
C GLN A 789 1.87 32.62 2.40
N ALA A 790 3.02 31.99 2.15
CA ALA A 790 4.31 32.68 2.07
C ALA A 790 4.38 33.69 0.91
N ALA A 791 3.68 33.44 -0.19
CA ALA A 791 3.57 34.35 -1.33
C ALA A 791 2.57 35.51 -1.10
N GLY A 792 1.97 35.62 0.10
CA GLY A 792 1.03 36.70 0.41
C GLY A 792 -0.25 36.66 -0.43
N VAL A 793 -0.60 35.49 -0.97
CA VAL A 793 -1.81 35.32 -1.79
C VAL A 793 -3.02 35.35 -0.85
N GLU A 794 -3.50 36.55 -0.50
CA GLU A 794 -4.71 36.78 0.30
C GLU A 794 -5.94 36.07 -0.28
N GLU A 795 -5.95 35.83 -1.61
CA GLU A 795 -6.99 35.06 -2.28
C GLU A 795 -7.16 33.65 -1.73
N VAL A 796 -6.14 33.02 -1.12
CA VAL A 796 -6.33 31.71 -0.48
C VAL A 796 -7.26 31.79 0.73
N GLY A 797 -7.19 32.90 1.47
CA GLY A 797 -8.15 33.20 2.53
C GLY A 797 -9.57 33.45 1.99
N LYS A 798 -9.69 34.01 0.78
CA LYS A 798 -10.98 34.24 0.10
C LYS A 798 -11.56 32.94 -0.50
N LEU A 799 -10.74 32.11 -1.14
CA LEU A 799 -11.07 30.74 -1.59
C LEU A 799 -11.52 29.84 -0.42
N ALA A 800 -11.01 30.08 0.79
CA ALA A 800 -11.43 29.37 1.99
C ALA A 800 -12.75 29.88 2.61
N LYS A 801 -13.18 31.10 2.25
CA LYS A 801 -14.42 31.76 2.72
C LYS A 801 -15.57 31.69 1.72
N ALA A 802 -15.32 31.31 0.46
CA ALA A 802 -16.35 31.18 -0.57
C ALA A 802 -16.94 29.75 -0.63
N PRO A 803 -17.90 29.42 0.24
CA PRO A 803 -19.00 28.55 -0.20
C PRO A 803 -20.37 29.26 -0.16
N ASP A 804 -20.48 30.43 0.46
CA ASP A 804 -21.78 30.88 0.96
C ASP A 804 -22.60 31.79 0.03
N GLU A 805 -22.02 32.38 -1.04
CA GLU A 805 -22.76 33.36 -1.86
C GLU A 805 -22.90 33.03 -3.36
N GLU A 806 -21.94 32.36 -4.01
CA GLU A 806 -21.97 32.25 -5.48
C GLU A 806 -22.56 30.96 -6.06
N CYS A 807 -22.75 29.89 -5.27
CA CYS A 807 -23.19 28.61 -5.84
C CYS A 807 -24.69 28.54 -6.16
N CYS A 808 -25.49 29.54 -5.75
CA CYS A 808 -26.94 29.60 -6.00
C CYS A 808 -27.41 30.78 -6.86
N SER A 809 -26.52 31.67 -7.30
CA SER A 809 -26.88 32.78 -8.21
C SER A 809 -26.34 32.54 -9.61
N VAL A 810 -26.97 31.66 -10.37
CA VAL A 810 -26.89 31.73 -11.84
C VAL A 810 -27.70 32.96 -12.27
N ARG A 811 -27.04 34.11 -12.37
CA ARG A 811 -27.57 35.21 -13.17
C ARG A 811 -27.37 34.83 -14.63
N VAL A 812 -28.50 34.57 -15.30
CA VAL A 812 -28.55 34.60 -16.75
C VAL A 812 -28.48 36.07 -17.15
N ASP A 813 -27.26 36.58 -17.31
CA ASP A 813 -27.09 37.89 -17.94
C ASP A 813 -27.37 37.70 -19.43
N GLY A 814 -28.52 38.22 -19.85
CA GLY A 814 -28.94 38.29 -21.24
C GLY A 814 -28.01 39.20 -22.03
N ALA A 815 -26.94 38.63 -22.59
CA ALA A 815 -26.23 39.22 -23.70
C ALA A 815 -26.80 38.62 -24.99
N ALA A 816 -27.43 39.47 -25.80
CA ALA A 816 -27.85 39.14 -27.15
C ALA A 816 -26.62 38.70 -27.97
N LEU A 817 -26.73 37.53 -28.61
CA LEU A 817 -25.88 37.09 -29.70
C LEU A 817 -26.23 37.90 -30.97
N PRO A 818 -25.25 38.42 -31.72
CA PRO A 818 -25.42 38.67 -33.15
C PRO A 818 -25.01 37.43 -33.95
N ASP A 819 -25.96 36.94 -34.75
CA ASP A 819 -25.93 35.92 -35.83
C ASP A 819 -25.02 34.68 -35.67
#